data_AF-A0A3M7NJZ0-F1
#
_entry.id   AF-A0A3M7NJZ0-F1
#
_cell.length_a   1.000
_cell.length_b   1.000
_cell.length_c   1.000
_cell.angle_alpha   90.00
_cell.angle_beta   90.00
_cell.angle_gamma   90.00
#
_symmetry.space_group_name_H-M   'P 1'
#
loop_
_entity.id
_entity.type
_entity.pdbx_description
1 polymer ?
#
loop_
_entity_poly.entity_id
_entity_poly.type
_entity_poly.pdbx_seq_one_letter_code
_entity_poly.pdbx_strand_id
1 'polypeptide(L)'
;MDVHPPLAKLLITLAGWLAGFDGNFDFKDIGKDYLEPGVPYIYMRALPAILGVLTVPTLFLTLKAYGCKTATAVMGAALLIFENSLVTQSRLILLDSPLLICTAFTILAWVSFTNQHELGPDRAFDPTWWFWLAATGLGLGATVSVKWVGLFTIAWVGSLTILQLWNIWGDAEHVPLRKWLKHFFARAFCLIIIPVAFYVGMFGIHFICLVNPGDGDGFMSSEFQATLNNKGMADTPADVAFGSEVTLRHHNTQGGYLHSHAHSYPTGSKQQQVTLYPHKDENNVFLLENSTQPVLPGNITVPGPYAWSNTTDWIKNGDVIRLYHLTTHRRIHSHDQRPPVTEADWQQEVTAYGYEGFEGDANDLFRIEIVKSLSEGDVAKERLRTIQTKFKLVHIMSGCVLFSHKVKLPEWGFDQQEVTCAKGGTLPNSVWYIEQNYHPTLGEDAEKVNYRNPGFLGKFWELQKVMWRTNAGLVESHAWDSRPPSWPILRRGINFWGKDFRQIYLLGNPAIWWPSTAAILTYVLFKAVAVLRWQRSCGDYSSINFGRFDYEIGQTVLGWAFHYFPFYLMARQLFLHHYLPALYLAILALSQIYDFVFYRIRFLGLKNTPAIGNAAAVLFLLFSVGVFTLYSPLTYGSPWTQDQCRAVKLFDTWDFDCNIFHTDLSQYNTPSVVINPTPTLQASSNQGGFEPVTAQANGQDSVLGSQESIEYRDEAGNVLNDEQVSALKAEGKARFETKYETRTRTVDELGNEVQQPLAPGHPDVDGADPETPVKAEEAKSGPANAEAESSKLNDKQGKAQPASDASEATKQELLHWLNSLLQLNMTRVEQCGTGAALCQVFDSIFLDVPMSRVKFNVNTEYAYIQNFKILQNSFGRHNVDRTVPVESLIKCKMQDNLEFLQWTKRFWDQYFPGHEYDAVARRKASGGPVAAAPAPAPRTSIGTSATRKPANTAAPRAAPRAGSATSGASGALKQENESLKEAIAGLEKERDFYFSKLRDIELLLQNAIEAEPELEKDDDGLVKNIQAILYSTEEGFEIPAEAELDANGDEPDTF
;
A
#
# COMPACT_ATOMS: atom_id res chain seq x y z
N MET A 1 -10.55 -5.21 -7.20
CA MET A 1 -9.77 -4.87 -8.40
C MET A 1 -8.39 -5.49 -8.26
N ASP A 2 -7.81 -6.05 -9.32
CA ASP A 2 -6.47 -6.67 -9.28
C ASP A 2 -5.69 -6.38 -10.56
N VAL A 3 -4.35 -6.37 -10.48
CA VAL A 3 -3.42 -6.06 -11.58
C VAL A 3 -3.25 -7.18 -12.61
N HIS A 4 -3.67 -8.40 -12.30
CA HIS A 4 -3.47 -9.58 -13.15
C HIS A 4 -4.74 -9.95 -13.93
N PRO A 5 -4.58 -10.32 -15.22
CA PRO A 5 -5.65 -10.91 -16.02
C PRO A 5 -6.34 -12.11 -15.35
N PRO A 6 -7.58 -12.42 -15.73
CA PRO A 6 -8.47 -13.20 -14.88
C PRO A 6 -8.27 -14.73 -14.95
N LEU A 7 -7.61 -15.29 -15.97
CA LEU A 7 -7.66 -16.74 -16.23
C LEU A 7 -7.23 -17.59 -15.04
N ALA A 8 -6.08 -17.30 -14.44
CA ALA A 8 -5.59 -18.12 -13.32
C ALA A 8 -6.49 -18.03 -12.09
N LYS A 9 -7.07 -16.85 -11.82
CA LYS A 9 -8.03 -16.68 -10.73
C LYS A 9 -9.34 -17.39 -11.03
N LEU A 10 -9.85 -17.29 -12.25
CA LEU A 10 -11.05 -18.01 -12.68
C LEU A 10 -10.86 -19.53 -12.57
N LEU A 11 -9.67 -20.05 -12.88
CA LEU A 11 -9.36 -21.47 -12.69
C LEU A 11 -9.37 -21.86 -11.21
N ILE A 12 -8.78 -21.04 -10.33
CA ILE A 12 -8.79 -21.27 -8.87
C ILE A 12 -10.22 -21.18 -8.33
N THR A 13 -11.01 -20.20 -8.78
CA THR A 13 -12.43 -20.06 -8.44
C THR A 13 -13.22 -21.29 -8.89
N LEU A 14 -12.98 -21.79 -10.10
CA LEU A 14 -13.60 -23.01 -10.60
C LEU A 14 -13.24 -24.22 -9.73
N ALA A 15 -11.98 -24.36 -9.32
CA ALA A 15 -11.55 -25.44 -8.41
C ALA A 15 -12.22 -25.34 -7.03
N GLY A 16 -12.32 -24.13 -6.47
CA GLY A 16 -13.05 -23.89 -5.23
C GLY A 16 -14.54 -24.22 -5.35
N TRP A 17 -15.19 -23.74 -6.41
CA TRP A 17 -16.61 -23.97 -6.66
C TRP A 17 -16.94 -25.45 -6.85
N LEU A 18 -16.13 -26.18 -7.64
CA LEU A 18 -16.27 -27.64 -7.81
C LEU A 18 -16.07 -28.41 -6.50
N ALA A 19 -15.30 -27.84 -5.56
CA ALA A 19 -15.06 -28.42 -4.24
C ALA A 19 -16.07 -27.95 -3.18
N GLY A 20 -17.11 -27.19 -3.56
CA GLY A 20 -18.16 -26.72 -2.66
C GLY A 20 -17.82 -25.46 -1.87
N PHE A 21 -16.82 -24.68 -2.29
CA PHE A 21 -16.53 -23.39 -1.66
C PHE A 21 -17.62 -22.36 -2.00
N ASP A 22 -18.20 -21.74 -0.97
CA ASP A 22 -19.29 -20.77 -1.07
C ASP A 22 -18.81 -19.31 -1.10
N GLY A 23 -17.53 -19.05 -0.83
CA GLY A 23 -16.93 -17.72 -0.83
C GLY A 23 -16.99 -16.98 0.51
N ASN A 24 -17.49 -17.60 1.58
CA ASN A 24 -17.68 -16.93 2.88
C ASN A 24 -16.39 -16.75 3.70
N PHE A 25 -15.27 -17.34 3.26
CA PHE A 25 -13.98 -17.19 3.92
C PHE A 25 -13.09 -16.17 3.20
N ASP A 26 -12.56 -15.22 3.97
CA ASP A 26 -11.66 -14.18 3.46
C ASP A 26 -10.17 -14.52 3.69
N PHE A 27 -9.40 -14.51 2.60
CA PHE A 27 -7.98 -14.85 2.56
C PHE A 27 -7.04 -13.65 2.78
N LYS A 28 -7.52 -12.55 3.38
CA LYS A 28 -6.71 -11.32 3.63
C LYS A 28 -5.46 -11.56 4.48
N ASP A 29 -5.56 -12.37 5.53
CA ASP A 29 -4.48 -12.54 6.51
C ASP A 29 -3.81 -13.91 6.40
N ILE A 30 -2.48 -13.91 6.50
CA ILE A 30 -1.67 -15.13 6.50
C ILE A 30 -1.78 -15.82 7.87
N GLY A 31 -2.13 -17.12 7.86
CA GLY A 31 -2.12 -17.96 9.06
C GLY A 31 -3.49 -18.19 9.72
N LYS A 32 -4.57 -17.73 9.10
CA LYS A 32 -5.95 -18.10 9.46
C LYS A 32 -6.17 -19.61 9.32
N ASP A 33 -7.01 -20.17 10.21
CA ASP A 33 -7.40 -21.57 10.11
C ASP A 33 -8.40 -21.79 8.97
N TYR A 34 -8.25 -22.92 8.29
CA TYR A 34 -9.12 -23.36 7.20
C TYR A 34 -10.05 -24.50 7.62
N LEU A 35 -9.76 -25.19 8.72
CA LEU A 35 -10.49 -26.39 9.14
C LEU A 35 -11.83 -26.03 9.79
N GLU A 36 -11.81 -25.14 10.77
CA GLU A 36 -13.02 -24.71 11.47
C GLU A 36 -14.08 -24.11 10.51
N PRO A 37 -13.72 -23.24 9.54
CA PRO A 37 -14.69 -22.68 8.60
C PRO A 37 -15.03 -23.61 7.42
N GLY A 38 -14.49 -24.84 7.38
CA GLY A 38 -14.80 -25.82 6.33
C GLY A 38 -14.29 -25.46 4.93
N VAL A 39 -13.21 -24.67 4.82
CA VAL A 39 -12.69 -24.21 3.51
C VAL A 39 -12.06 -25.40 2.76
N PRO A 40 -12.42 -25.66 1.49
CA PRO A 40 -11.83 -26.74 0.69
C PRO A 40 -10.43 -26.39 0.15
N TYR A 41 -9.53 -25.89 1.01
CA TYR A 41 -8.21 -25.39 0.65
C TYR A 41 -7.32 -26.45 -0.02
N ILE A 42 -7.52 -27.73 0.29
CA ILE A 42 -6.77 -28.85 -0.30
C ILE A 42 -7.07 -28.93 -1.80
N TYR A 43 -8.35 -28.87 -2.20
CA TYR A 43 -8.75 -28.90 -3.60
C TYR A 43 -8.31 -27.63 -4.33
N MET A 44 -8.39 -26.48 -3.67
CA MET A 44 -7.88 -25.22 -4.22
C MET A 44 -6.36 -25.25 -4.43
N ARG A 45 -5.59 -25.92 -3.56
CA ARG A 45 -4.15 -26.18 -3.73
C ARG A 45 -3.86 -27.25 -4.78
N ALA A 46 -4.75 -28.23 -4.94
CA ALA A 46 -4.56 -29.34 -5.87
C ALA A 46 -4.45 -28.85 -7.32
N LEU A 47 -5.22 -27.83 -7.71
CA LEU A 47 -5.17 -27.30 -9.07
C LEU A 47 -3.78 -26.69 -9.41
N PRO A 48 -3.25 -25.68 -8.69
CA PRO A 48 -1.88 -25.20 -8.90
C PRO A 48 -0.83 -26.31 -8.81
N ALA A 49 -1.01 -27.29 -7.91
CA ALA A 49 -0.08 -28.40 -7.77
C ALA A 49 -0.08 -29.31 -9.01
N ILE A 50 -1.25 -29.68 -9.52
CA ILE A 50 -1.40 -30.47 -10.76
C ILE A 50 -0.80 -29.72 -11.94
N LEU A 51 -1.11 -28.42 -12.07
CA LEU A 51 -0.55 -27.58 -13.14
C LEU A 51 0.98 -27.47 -13.03
N GLY A 52 1.50 -27.34 -11.82
CA GLY A 52 2.94 -27.41 -11.53
C GLY A 52 3.56 -28.75 -11.94
N VAL A 53 2.93 -29.87 -11.57
CA VAL A 53 3.38 -31.22 -11.96
C VAL A 53 3.38 -31.39 -13.48
N LEU A 54 2.38 -30.87 -14.19
CA LEU A 54 2.32 -30.93 -15.66
C LEU A 54 3.48 -30.19 -16.36
N THR A 55 4.17 -29.28 -15.68
CA THR A 55 5.36 -28.63 -16.25
C THR A 55 6.52 -29.60 -16.47
N VAL A 56 6.60 -30.66 -15.66
CA VAL A 56 7.65 -31.70 -15.69
C VAL A 56 7.61 -32.54 -16.99
N PRO A 57 6.50 -33.23 -17.33
CA PRO A 57 6.41 -33.94 -18.61
C PRO A 57 6.46 -32.98 -19.80
N THR A 58 5.98 -31.75 -19.66
CA THR A 58 6.09 -30.73 -20.72
C THR A 58 7.54 -30.37 -21.01
N LEU A 59 8.38 -30.20 -19.97
CA LEU A 59 9.82 -29.98 -20.14
C LEU A 59 10.50 -31.19 -20.80
N PHE A 60 10.18 -32.41 -20.35
CA PHE A 60 10.67 -33.64 -20.96
C PHE A 60 10.37 -33.67 -22.46
N LEU A 61 9.11 -33.45 -22.85
CA LEU A 61 8.67 -33.44 -24.24
C LEU A 61 9.33 -32.30 -25.03
N THR A 62 9.55 -31.15 -24.41
CA THR A 62 10.23 -30.01 -25.03
C THR A 62 11.69 -30.36 -25.36
N LEU A 63 12.41 -30.98 -24.43
CA LEU A 63 13.78 -31.46 -24.69
C LEU A 63 13.81 -32.57 -25.75
N LYS A 64 12.80 -33.45 -25.77
CA LYS A 64 12.65 -34.43 -26.86
C LYS A 64 12.40 -33.75 -28.21
N ALA A 65 11.61 -32.69 -28.24
CA ALA A 65 11.35 -31.92 -29.46
C ALA A 65 12.60 -31.17 -29.94
N TYR A 66 13.47 -30.69 -29.05
CA TYR A 66 14.82 -30.20 -29.40
C TYR A 66 15.80 -31.31 -29.83
N GLY A 67 15.36 -32.57 -29.90
CA GLY A 67 16.20 -33.70 -30.31
C GLY A 67 17.19 -34.16 -29.26
N CYS A 68 17.05 -33.77 -27.98
CA CYS A 68 17.92 -34.25 -26.91
C CYS A 68 17.73 -35.76 -26.69
N LYS A 69 18.80 -36.41 -26.20
CA LYS A 69 18.70 -37.81 -25.78
C LYS A 69 17.73 -37.96 -24.62
N THR A 70 17.13 -39.15 -24.53
CA THR A 70 16.17 -39.46 -23.46
C THR A 70 16.81 -39.33 -22.07
N ALA A 71 18.09 -39.70 -21.90
CA ALA A 71 18.82 -39.49 -20.64
C ALA A 71 18.85 -38.01 -20.24
N THR A 72 19.19 -37.10 -21.16
CA THR A 72 19.17 -35.65 -20.94
C THR A 72 17.76 -35.14 -20.64
N ALA A 73 16.74 -35.63 -21.36
CA ALA A 73 15.35 -35.23 -21.14
C ALA A 73 14.84 -35.66 -19.76
N VAL A 74 15.16 -36.88 -19.32
CA VAL A 74 14.85 -37.37 -17.96
C VAL A 74 15.59 -36.52 -16.93
N MET A 75 16.86 -36.22 -17.16
CA MET A 75 17.64 -35.36 -16.26
C MET A 75 17.00 -33.98 -16.12
N GLY A 76 16.72 -33.29 -17.23
CA GLY A 76 16.07 -31.97 -17.20
C GLY A 76 14.73 -31.98 -16.47
N ALA A 77 13.90 -33.01 -16.71
CA ALA A 77 12.62 -33.17 -16.02
C ALA A 77 12.80 -33.42 -14.52
N ALA A 78 13.76 -34.27 -14.14
CA ALA A 78 14.06 -34.55 -12.75
C ALA A 78 14.64 -33.34 -12.01
N LEU A 79 15.45 -32.50 -12.67
CA LEU A 79 15.90 -31.22 -12.10
C LEU A 79 14.70 -30.32 -11.75
N LEU A 80 13.66 -30.30 -12.58
CA LEU A 80 12.44 -29.54 -12.30
C LEU A 80 11.66 -30.09 -11.09
N ILE A 81 11.62 -31.42 -10.93
CA ILE A 81 10.98 -32.10 -9.77
C ILE A 81 11.67 -31.70 -8.46
N PHE A 82 13.00 -31.67 -8.46
CA PHE A 82 13.81 -31.37 -7.28
C PHE A 82 14.21 -29.89 -7.20
N GLU A 83 13.43 -29.00 -7.80
CA GLU A 83 13.59 -27.56 -7.64
C GLU A 83 12.66 -27.01 -6.54
N ASN A 84 13.22 -26.69 -5.38
CA ASN A 84 12.52 -26.16 -4.21
C ASN A 84 11.60 -24.97 -4.53
N SER A 85 12.04 -23.98 -5.33
CA SER A 85 11.21 -22.78 -5.56
C SER A 85 9.95 -23.07 -6.36
N LEU A 86 10.03 -23.99 -7.33
CA LEU A 86 8.91 -24.39 -8.17
C LEU A 86 7.92 -25.27 -7.41
N VAL A 87 8.42 -26.12 -6.50
CA VAL A 87 7.57 -26.91 -5.60
C VAL A 87 6.86 -26.01 -4.59
N THR A 88 7.57 -25.07 -3.96
CA THR A 88 6.95 -24.11 -3.02
C THR A 88 5.82 -23.33 -3.68
N GLN A 89 6.01 -22.90 -4.93
CA GLN A 89 5.01 -22.14 -5.69
C GLN A 89 3.82 -22.98 -6.16
N SER A 90 4.05 -24.22 -6.56
CA SER A 90 2.99 -25.11 -7.02
C SER A 90 2.15 -25.70 -5.91
N ARG A 91 2.67 -25.77 -4.69
CA ARG A 91 1.93 -26.29 -3.53
C ARG A 91 0.87 -25.33 -2.99
N LEU A 92 1.02 -24.02 -3.21
CA LEU A 92 0.14 -22.99 -2.65
C LEU A 92 -0.88 -22.50 -3.68
N ILE A 93 -1.89 -21.76 -3.20
CA ILE A 93 -2.94 -21.16 -4.05
C ILE A 93 -2.36 -19.90 -4.71
N LEU A 94 -1.46 -20.09 -5.67
CA LEU A 94 -0.70 -19.02 -6.34
C LEU A 94 -0.87 -19.08 -7.86
N LEU A 95 -0.73 -17.92 -8.50
CA LEU A 95 -0.97 -17.72 -9.94
C LEU A 95 0.22 -18.18 -10.81
N ASP A 96 1.40 -18.36 -10.22
CA ASP A 96 2.63 -18.62 -10.96
C ASP A 96 2.67 -20.05 -11.55
N SER A 97 1.96 -21.01 -10.97
CA SER A 97 1.90 -22.38 -11.51
C SER A 97 1.08 -22.47 -12.81
N PRO A 98 -0.15 -21.92 -12.89
CA PRO A 98 -0.83 -21.71 -14.17
C PRO A 98 0.02 -20.95 -15.20
N LEU A 99 0.77 -19.92 -14.76
CA LEU A 99 1.65 -19.15 -15.64
C LEU A 99 2.76 -20.02 -16.24
N LEU A 100 3.44 -20.81 -15.40
CA LEU A 100 4.54 -21.66 -15.80
C LEU A 100 4.10 -22.77 -16.76
N ILE A 101 2.97 -23.44 -16.51
CA ILE A 101 2.49 -24.46 -17.44
C ILE A 101 2.03 -23.87 -18.77
N CYS A 102 1.36 -22.72 -18.78
CA CYS A 102 0.99 -22.05 -20.04
C CYS A 102 2.25 -21.64 -20.82
N THR A 103 3.27 -21.12 -20.13
CA THR A 103 4.57 -20.78 -20.73
C THR A 103 5.27 -22.01 -21.27
N ALA A 104 5.37 -23.09 -20.49
CA ALA A 104 5.98 -24.36 -20.87
C ALA A 104 5.27 -25.01 -22.07
N PHE A 105 3.94 -25.03 -22.08
CA PHE A 105 3.15 -25.52 -23.19
C PHE A 105 3.38 -24.69 -24.46
N THR A 106 3.45 -23.37 -24.32
CA THR A 106 3.73 -22.47 -25.46
C THR A 106 5.12 -22.74 -26.04
N ILE A 107 6.13 -22.96 -25.19
CA ILE A 107 7.48 -23.34 -25.62
C ILE A 107 7.43 -24.69 -26.37
N LEU A 108 6.79 -25.72 -25.80
CA LEU A 108 6.65 -27.02 -26.45
C LEU A 108 5.97 -26.91 -27.81
N ALA A 109 4.86 -26.17 -27.89
CA ALA A 109 4.11 -25.96 -29.12
C ALA A 109 4.95 -25.22 -30.17
N TRP A 110 5.69 -24.18 -29.76
CA TRP A 110 6.59 -23.43 -30.64
C TRP A 110 7.74 -24.28 -31.18
N VAL A 111 8.37 -25.09 -30.33
CA VAL A 111 9.46 -25.99 -30.74
C VAL A 111 8.93 -27.06 -31.70
N SER A 112 7.75 -27.62 -31.40
CA SER A 112 7.09 -28.60 -32.26
C SER A 112 6.69 -27.98 -33.61
N PHE A 113 6.20 -26.74 -33.61
CA PHE A 113 5.96 -25.96 -34.82
C PHE A 113 7.24 -25.74 -35.61
N THR A 114 8.33 -25.35 -34.94
CA THR A 114 9.64 -25.14 -35.56
C THR A 114 10.13 -26.42 -36.23
N ASN A 115 9.95 -27.59 -35.60
CA ASN A 115 10.26 -28.88 -36.21
C ASN A 115 9.45 -29.16 -37.47
N GLN A 116 8.15 -28.82 -37.52
CA GLN A 116 7.35 -28.94 -38.74
C GLN A 116 7.80 -27.93 -39.81
N HIS A 117 8.17 -26.72 -39.39
CA HIS A 117 8.64 -25.67 -40.28
C HIS A 117 9.98 -26.02 -40.94
N GLU A 118 10.89 -26.67 -40.21
CA GLU A 118 12.21 -27.09 -40.70
C GLU A 118 12.16 -28.25 -41.70
N LEU A 119 11.01 -28.91 -41.89
CA LEU A 119 10.82 -29.89 -42.98
C LEU A 119 10.81 -29.26 -44.38
N GLY A 120 10.88 -27.93 -44.45
CA GLY A 120 11.05 -27.17 -45.67
C GLY A 120 9.74 -26.64 -46.25
N PRO A 121 9.82 -25.84 -47.33
CA PRO A 121 8.66 -25.19 -47.93
C PRO A 121 7.59 -26.16 -48.45
N ASP A 122 7.95 -27.39 -48.82
CA ASP A 122 7.02 -28.36 -49.41
C ASP A 122 6.08 -29.00 -48.39
N ARG A 123 6.50 -29.05 -47.13
CA ARG A 123 5.70 -29.53 -45.98
C ARG A 123 5.01 -28.40 -45.22
N ALA A 124 5.19 -27.16 -45.68
CA ALA A 124 4.50 -26.02 -45.10
C ALA A 124 2.98 -26.13 -45.29
N PHE A 125 2.22 -25.71 -44.29
CA PHE A 125 0.75 -25.72 -44.28
C PHE A 125 0.10 -27.10 -44.25
N ASP A 126 0.85 -28.16 -43.97
CA ASP A 126 0.29 -29.46 -43.60
C ASP A 126 -0.59 -29.34 -42.34
N PRO A 127 -1.53 -30.27 -42.10
CA PRO A 127 -2.39 -30.23 -40.92
C PRO A 127 -1.61 -30.16 -39.60
N THR A 128 -0.47 -30.85 -39.50
CA THR A 128 0.42 -30.81 -38.33
C THR A 128 1.09 -29.45 -38.16
N TRP A 129 1.47 -28.80 -39.26
CA TRP A 129 2.04 -27.44 -39.26
C TRP A 129 1.02 -26.44 -38.70
N TRP A 130 -0.23 -26.51 -39.18
CA TRP A 130 -1.33 -25.67 -38.69
C TRP A 130 -1.66 -25.94 -37.23
N PHE A 131 -1.72 -27.21 -36.84
CA PHE A 131 -2.01 -27.61 -35.47
C PHE A 131 -1.02 -26.99 -34.49
N TRP A 132 0.28 -27.15 -34.72
CA TRP A 132 1.30 -26.62 -33.80
C TRP A 132 1.38 -25.09 -33.82
N LEU A 133 1.14 -24.46 -34.97
CA LEU A 133 1.08 -22.99 -35.05
C LEU A 133 -0.13 -22.43 -34.28
N ALA A 134 -1.31 -23.01 -34.46
CA ALA A 134 -2.51 -22.62 -33.73
C ALA A 134 -2.41 -22.93 -32.23
N ALA A 135 -1.82 -24.07 -31.86
CA ALA A 135 -1.54 -24.42 -30.46
C ALA A 135 -0.57 -23.42 -29.81
N THR A 136 0.44 -22.94 -30.55
CA THR A 136 1.31 -21.85 -30.08
C THR A 136 0.48 -20.58 -29.82
N GLY A 137 -0.40 -20.21 -30.76
CA GLY A 137 -1.32 -19.08 -30.61
C GLY A 137 -2.21 -19.17 -29.38
N LEU A 138 -2.81 -20.33 -29.15
CA LEU A 138 -3.63 -20.61 -27.97
C LEU A 138 -2.79 -20.52 -26.68
N GLY A 139 -1.59 -21.09 -26.68
CA GLY A 139 -0.64 -21.01 -25.57
C GLY A 139 -0.25 -19.57 -25.23
N LEU A 140 0.04 -18.74 -26.24
CA LEU A 140 0.33 -17.31 -26.06
C LEU A 140 -0.86 -16.58 -25.43
N GLY A 141 -2.08 -16.82 -25.93
CA GLY A 141 -3.32 -16.27 -25.38
C GLY A 141 -3.55 -16.68 -23.93
N ALA A 142 -3.37 -17.96 -23.61
CA ALA A 142 -3.48 -18.46 -22.25
C ALA A 142 -2.45 -17.83 -21.32
N THR A 143 -1.18 -17.74 -21.75
CA THR A 143 -0.09 -17.20 -20.93
C THR A 143 -0.33 -15.74 -20.55
N VAL A 144 -0.70 -14.88 -21.52
CA VAL A 144 -1.00 -13.46 -21.23
C VAL A 144 -2.28 -13.29 -20.42
N SER A 145 -3.25 -14.20 -20.55
CA SER A 145 -4.49 -14.20 -19.77
C SER A 145 -4.32 -14.62 -18.31
N VAL A 146 -3.18 -15.23 -17.95
CA VAL A 146 -2.79 -15.50 -16.56
C VAL A 146 -2.09 -14.28 -15.94
N LYS A 147 -1.05 -13.76 -16.59
CA LYS A 147 -0.23 -12.65 -16.09
C LYS A 147 0.36 -11.88 -17.28
N TRP A 148 0.49 -10.56 -17.17
CA TRP A 148 1.12 -9.76 -18.24
C TRP A 148 2.59 -10.07 -18.50
N VAL A 149 3.25 -10.82 -17.63
CA VAL A 149 4.57 -11.43 -17.94
C VAL A 149 4.50 -12.30 -19.20
N GLY A 150 3.33 -12.85 -19.55
CA GLY A 150 3.11 -13.55 -20.83
C GLY A 150 3.31 -12.69 -22.08
N LEU A 151 3.31 -11.36 -21.97
CA LEU A 151 3.73 -10.48 -23.07
C LEU A 151 5.20 -10.72 -23.46
N PHE A 152 6.03 -11.18 -22.53
CA PHE A 152 7.42 -11.54 -22.83
C PHE A 152 7.51 -12.82 -23.67
N THR A 153 6.65 -13.80 -23.42
CA THR A 153 6.50 -14.98 -24.28
C THR A 153 6.05 -14.59 -25.69
N ILE A 154 5.10 -13.65 -25.80
CA ILE A 154 4.65 -13.10 -27.09
C ILE A 154 5.80 -12.38 -27.80
N ALA A 155 6.56 -11.54 -27.11
CA ALA A 155 7.70 -10.84 -27.68
C ALA A 155 8.80 -11.79 -28.15
N TRP A 156 9.07 -12.85 -27.38
CA TRP A 156 10.03 -13.90 -27.73
C TRP A 156 9.61 -14.67 -28.99
N VAL A 157 8.40 -15.25 -29.00
CA VAL A 157 7.87 -15.98 -30.16
C VAL A 157 7.73 -15.06 -31.37
N GLY A 158 7.30 -13.80 -31.17
CA GLY A 158 7.22 -12.79 -32.21
C GLY A 158 8.58 -12.50 -32.86
N SER A 159 9.63 -12.33 -32.05
CA SER A 159 11.00 -12.12 -32.54
C SER A 159 11.51 -13.31 -33.36
N LEU A 160 11.26 -14.53 -32.90
CA LEU A 160 11.62 -15.74 -33.65
C LEU A 160 10.77 -15.91 -34.92
N THR A 161 9.51 -15.47 -34.90
CA THR A 161 8.63 -15.47 -36.08
C THR A 161 9.14 -14.50 -37.13
N ILE A 162 9.59 -13.30 -36.73
CA ILE A 162 10.22 -12.32 -37.62
C ILE A 162 11.49 -12.92 -38.24
N LEU A 163 12.34 -13.57 -37.44
CA LEU A 163 13.53 -14.26 -37.95
C LEU A 163 13.19 -15.36 -38.96
N GLN A 164 12.16 -16.18 -38.69
CA GLN A 164 11.71 -17.20 -39.64
C GLN A 164 11.18 -16.58 -40.94
N LEU A 165 10.37 -15.53 -40.85
CA LEU A 165 9.85 -14.83 -42.03
C LEU A 165 10.97 -14.17 -42.85
N TRP A 166 12.00 -13.66 -42.18
CA TRP A 166 13.22 -13.14 -42.81
C TRP A 166 13.97 -14.23 -43.57
N ASN A 167 14.15 -15.40 -42.97
CA ASN A 167 14.81 -16.53 -43.62
C ASN A 167 14.00 -17.06 -44.82
N ILE A 168 12.67 -17.17 -44.69
CA ILE A 168 11.78 -17.56 -45.79
C ILE A 168 11.82 -16.53 -46.93
N TRP A 169 11.90 -15.23 -46.61
CA TRP A 169 12.05 -14.17 -47.61
C TRP A 169 13.37 -14.29 -48.38
N GLY A 170 14.44 -14.74 -47.71
CA GLY A 170 15.74 -14.99 -48.34
C GLY A 170 15.77 -16.17 -49.32
N ASP A 171 14.80 -17.10 -49.26
CA ASP A 171 14.71 -18.25 -50.17
C ASP A 171 13.98 -17.89 -51.47
N ALA A 172 14.69 -17.17 -52.34
CA ALA A 172 14.19 -16.71 -53.63
C ALA A 172 13.97 -17.85 -54.63
N GLU A 173 14.54 -19.03 -54.39
CA GLU A 173 14.47 -20.18 -55.31
C GLU A 173 13.19 -21.00 -55.10
N HIS A 174 12.79 -21.25 -53.85
CA HIS A 174 11.70 -22.18 -53.54
C HIS A 174 10.43 -21.50 -53.02
N VAL A 175 10.48 -20.21 -52.67
CA VAL A 175 9.34 -19.50 -52.05
C VAL A 175 8.88 -18.30 -52.88
N PRO A 176 7.82 -18.44 -53.71
CA PRO A 176 7.24 -17.29 -54.41
C PRO A 176 6.51 -16.35 -53.44
N LEU A 177 6.34 -15.07 -53.83
CA LEU A 177 5.66 -14.04 -53.02
C LEU A 177 4.30 -14.49 -52.48
N ARG A 178 3.50 -15.22 -53.28
CA ARG A 178 2.20 -15.76 -52.85
C ARG A 178 2.34 -16.74 -51.66
N LYS A 179 3.37 -17.59 -51.67
CA LYS A 179 3.64 -18.56 -50.60
C LYS A 179 4.17 -17.85 -49.36
N TRP A 180 5.00 -16.82 -49.53
CA TRP A 180 5.43 -15.95 -48.44
C TRP A 180 4.25 -15.21 -47.79
N LEU A 181 3.35 -14.60 -48.57
CA LEU A 181 2.14 -13.95 -48.06
C LEU A 181 1.26 -14.95 -47.28
N LYS A 182 1.13 -16.18 -47.78
CA LYS A 182 0.41 -17.24 -47.05
C LYS A 182 1.08 -17.54 -45.70
N HIS A 183 2.41 -17.58 -45.62
CA HIS A 183 3.13 -17.74 -44.35
C HIS A 183 2.91 -16.55 -43.40
N PHE A 184 2.94 -15.32 -43.93
CA PHE A 184 2.68 -14.10 -43.16
C PHE A 184 1.27 -14.11 -42.55
N PHE A 185 0.23 -14.29 -43.38
CA PHE A 185 -1.15 -14.27 -42.90
C PHE A 185 -1.49 -15.45 -41.99
N ALA A 186 -0.92 -16.64 -42.24
CA ALA A 186 -1.08 -17.77 -41.33
C ALA A 186 -0.52 -17.47 -39.94
N ARG A 187 0.68 -16.88 -39.86
CA ARG A 187 1.32 -16.47 -38.61
C ARG A 187 0.59 -15.30 -37.95
N ALA A 188 0.16 -14.29 -38.71
CA ALA A 188 -0.64 -13.19 -38.16
C ALA A 188 -1.96 -13.69 -37.57
N PHE A 189 -2.66 -14.59 -38.25
CA PHE A 189 -3.89 -15.19 -37.74
C PHE A 189 -3.63 -16.00 -36.46
N CYS A 190 -2.71 -16.96 -36.50
CA CYS A 190 -2.49 -17.84 -35.37
C CYS A 190 -1.76 -17.18 -34.20
N LEU A 191 -0.80 -16.28 -34.42
CA LEU A 191 0.05 -15.71 -33.37
C LEU A 191 -0.37 -14.31 -32.92
N ILE A 192 -1.43 -13.73 -33.52
CA ILE A 192 -2.01 -12.45 -33.08
C ILE A 192 -3.51 -12.62 -32.83
N ILE A 193 -4.28 -13.02 -33.85
CA ILE A 193 -5.75 -13.05 -33.74
C ILE A 193 -6.24 -14.08 -32.71
N ILE A 194 -5.72 -15.32 -32.74
CA ILE A 194 -6.08 -16.34 -31.74
C ILE A 194 -5.74 -15.90 -30.30
N PRO A 195 -4.50 -15.46 -29.98
CA PRO A 195 -4.17 -14.99 -28.65
C PRO A 195 -5.06 -13.83 -28.16
N VAL A 196 -5.31 -12.84 -29.02
CA VAL A 196 -6.16 -11.69 -28.68
C VAL A 196 -7.60 -12.12 -28.44
N ALA A 197 -8.16 -12.97 -29.31
CA ALA A 197 -9.51 -13.50 -29.14
C ALA A 197 -9.64 -14.30 -27.84
N PHE A 198 -8.63 -15.12 -27.50
CA PHE A 198 -8.61 -15.85 -26.24
C PHE A 198 -8.55 -14.91 -25.04
N TYR A 199 -7.66 -13.90 -25.05
CA TYR A 199 -7.53 -12.91 -23.97
C TYR A 199 -8.83 -12.15 -23.75
N VAL A 200 -9.43 -11.60 -24.81
CA VAL A 200 -10.71 -10.91 -24.74
C VAL A 200 -11.83 -11.84 -24.27
N GLY A 201 -11.84 -13.09 -24.74
CA GLY A 201 -12.79 -14.12 -24.30
C GLY A 201 -12.74 -14.40 -22.80
N MET A 202 -11.54 -14.45 -22.20
CA MET A 202 -11.39 -14.65 -20.75
C MET A 202 -11.96 -13.48 -19.94
N PHE A 203 -11.83 -12.24 -20.43
CA PHE A 203 -12.50 -11.09 -19.81
C PHE A 203 -14.01 -11.13 -20.03
N GLY A 204 -14.49 -11.69 -21.15
CA GLY A 204 -15.90 -12.00 -21.36
C GLY A 204 -16.45 -12.90 -20.26
N ILE A 205 -15.78 -14.01 -19.98
CA ILE A 205 -16.14 -14.92 -18.88
C ILE A 205 -16.06 -14.19 -17.53
N HIS A 206 -15.00 -13.42 -17.29
CA HIS A 206 -14.83 -12.66 -16.05
C HIS A 206 -16.02 -11.75 -15.75
N PHE A 207 -16.49 -10.97 -16.74
CA PHE A 207 -17.63 -10.07 -16.55
C PHE A 207 -18.98 -10.78 -16.45
N ILE A 208 -19.10 -12.02 -16.96
CA ILE A 208 -20.31 -12.84 -16.78
C ILE A 208 -20.35 -13.44 -15.36
N CYS A 209 -19.19 -13.83 -14.82
CA CYS A 209 -19.11 -14.42 -13.49
C CYS A 209 -19.18 -13.39 -12.36
N LEU A 210 -18.53 -12.23 -12.52
CA LEU A 210 -18.41 -11.21 -11.48
C LEU A 210 -19.38 -10.05 -11.72
N VAL A 211 -20.64 -10.26 -11.34
CA VAL A 211 -21.75 -9.31 -11.55
C VAL A 211 -22.12 -8.50 -10.30
N ASN A 212 -21.67 -8.92 -9.13
CA ASN A 212 -21.98 -8.27 -7.86
C ASN A 212 -20.87 -7.27 -7.46
N PRO A 213 -21.23 -6.16 -6.80
CA PRO A 213 -20.29 -5.18 -6.28
C PRO A 213 -19.52 -5.71 -5.06
N GLY A 214 -18.40 -5.09 -4.76
CA GLY A 214 -17.55 -5.35 -3.60
C GLY A 214 -16.42 -4.31 -3.56
N ASP A 215 -15.51 -4.39 -2.59
CA ASP A 215 -14.48 -3.37 -2.29
C ASP A 215 -13.65 -2.88 -3.49
N GLY A 216 -13.60 -3.67 -4.56
CA GLY A 216 -12.89 -3.35 -5.80
C GLY A 216 -13.65 -2.52 -6.82
N ASP A 217 -14.96 -2.28 -6.66
CA ASP A 217 -15.80 -1.57 -7.63
C ASP A 217 -15.48 -0.07 -7.68
N GLY A 218 -15.06 0.50 -6.54
CA GLY A 218 -14.60 1.87 -6.40
C GLY A 218 -13.35 2.24 -7.20
N PHE A 219 -12.76 1.34 -8.00
CA PHE A 219 -11.75 1.71 -8.99
C PHE A 219 -12.33 2.01 -10.38
N MET A 220 -13.59 1.66 -10.60
CA MET A 220 -14.29 1.78 -11.87
C MET A 220 -15.15 3.05 -11.89
N SER A 221 -15.48 3.53 -13.07
CA SER A 221 -16.41 4.62 -13.33
C SER A 221 -17.82 4.28 -12.84
N SER A 222 -18.64 5.30 -12.61
CA SER A 222 -20.03 5.11 -12.23
C SER A 222 -20.84 4.41 -13.33
N GLU A 223 -20.52 4.63 -14.61
CA GLU A 223 -21.13 3.92 -15.74
C GLU A 223 -20.86 2.42 -15.67
N PHE A 224 -19.64 2.02 -15.30
CA PHE A 224 -19.29 0.61 -15.10
C PHE A 224 -20.02 0.04 -13.88
N GLN A 225 -19.96 0.74 -12.74
CA GLN A 225 -20.58 0.31 -11.48
C GLN A 225 -22.10 0.14 -11.63
N ALA A 226 -22.76 0.99 -12.41
CA ALA A 226 -24.18 0.89 -12.71
C ALA A 226 -24.57 -0.41 -13.44
N THR A 227 -23.60 -1.12 -14.06
CA THR A 227 -23.83 -2.44 -14.65
C THR A 227 -23.74 -3.60 -13.67
N LEU A 228 -23.35 -3.35 -12.41
CA LEU A 228 -23.28 -4.35 -11.35
C LEU A 228 -24.64 -4.46 -10.64
N ASN A 229 -24.95 -5.65 -10.14
CA ASN A 229 -26.18 -5.88 -9.38
C ASN A 229 -26.25 -4.96 -8.16
N ASN A 230 -27.44 -4.45 -7.81
CA ASN A 230 -27.68 -3.60 -6.64
C ASN A 230 -26.95 -2.23 -6.62
N LYS A 231 -26.13 -1.91 -7.64
CA LYS A 231 -25.54 -0.57 -7.86
C LYS A 231 -26.22 0.20 -8.99
N GLY A 232 -27.22 -0.40 -9.63
CA GLY A 232 -28.08 0.29 -10.59
C GLY A 232 -28.70 1.54 -9.97
N MET A 233 -28.77 2.61 -10.76
CA MET A 233 -29.41 3.85 -10.37
C MET A 233 -30.78 3.97 -11.04
N ALA A 234 -31.76 4.53 -10.34
CA ALA A 234 -33.03 4.89 -10.94
C ALA A 234 -32.84 6.08 -11.90
N ASP A 235 -33.73 6.19 -12.89
CA ASP A 235 -33.71 7.34 -13.80
C ASP A 235 -34.01 8.62 -13.02
N THR A 236 -33.19 9.65 -13.23
CA THR A 236 -33.28 10.93 -12.51
C THR A 236 -33.63 12.07 -13.47
N PRO A 237 -34.42 13.08 -13.06
CA PRO A 237 -34.68 14.26 -13.86
C PRO A 237 -33.39 14.90 -14.39
N ALA A 238 -33.38 15.17 -15.69
CA ALA A 238 -32.20 15.63 -16.41
C ALA A 238 -31.85 17.08 -16.11
N ASP A 239 -32.84 17.97 -16.09
CA ASP A 239 -32.60 19.39 -15.86
C ASP A 239 -32.61 19.74 -14.37
N VAL A 240 -31.70 20.63 -13.97
CA VAL A 240 -31.51 21.06 -12.58
C VAL A 240 -31.96 22.51 -12.43
N ALA A 241 -32.82 22.79 -11.44
CA ALA A 241 -33.34 24.11 -11.13
C ALA A 241 -32.84 24.61 -9.76
N PHE A 242 -33.01 25.90 -9.51
CA PHE A 242 -32.98 26.42 -8.14
C PHE A 242 -34.09 25.76 -7.32
N GLY A 243 -33.77 25.35 -6.08
CA GLY A 243 -34.66 24.56 -5.23
C GLY A 243 -34.56 23.05 -5.47
N SER A 244 -33.68 22.59 -6.38
CA SER A 244 -33.40 21.16 -6.57
C SER A 244 -32.58 20.61 -5.41
N GLU A 245 -32.96 19.43 -4.96
CA GLU A 245 -32.17 18.57 -4.07
C GLU A 245 -31.25 17.71 -4.93
N VAL A 246 -29.93 17.85 -4.75
CA VAL A 246 -28.94 17.20 -5.60
C VAL A 246 -27.85 16.50 -4.79
N THR A 247 -27.27 15.48 -5.39
CA THR A 247 -26.02 14.87 -4.90
C THR A 247 -24.89 15.19 -5.89
N LEU A 248 -23.79 15.75 -5.38
CA LEU A 248 -22.64 16.11 -6.19
C LEU A 248 -21.56 15.04 -6.07
N ARG A 249 -21.02 14.60 -7.20
CA ARG A 249 -19.94 13.62 -7.26
C ARG A 249 -18.67 14.21 -7.86
N HIS A 250 -17.54 13.91 -7.25
CA HIS A 250 -16.24 14.33 -7.77
C HIS A 250 -15.82 13.47 -8.97
N HIS A 251 -15.31 14.10 -10.03
CA HIS A 251 -15.08 13.41 -11.30
C HIS A 251 -13.85 12.51 -11.31
N ASN A 252 -12.75 12.93 -10.67
CA ASN A 252 -11.45 12.26 -10.83
C ASN A 252 -11.07 11.31 -9.69
N THR A 253 -11.68 11.44 -8.51
CA THR A 253 -11.31 10.65 -7.34
C THR A 253 -12.42 9.70 -6.92
N GLN A 254 -12.03 8.69 -6.14
CA GLN A 254 -12.93 7.66 -5.65
C GLN A 254 -13.55 7.99 -4.29
N GLY A 255 -13.26 9.18 -3.75
CA GLY A 255 -13.94 9.74 -2.58
C GLY A 255 -15.45 9.92 -2.77
N GLY A 256 -15.99 9.85 -3.99
CA GLY A 256 -17.43 9.75 -4.23
C GLY A 256 -18.19 11.08 -4.15
N TYR A 257 -19.10 11.18 -3.19
CA TYR A 257 -20.04 12.29 -3.06
C TYR A 257 -19.51 13.39 -2.15
N LEU A 258 -19.79 14.66 -2.48
CA LEU A 258 -19.69 15.74 -1.51
C LEU A 258 -20.57 15.38 -0.31
N HIS A 259 -20.03 15.54 0.90
CA HIS A 259 -20.65 15.04 2.12
C HIS A 259 -20.39 16.02 3.28
N SER A 260 -21.32 16.09 4.22
CA SER A 260 -21.12 16.81 5.47
C SER A 260 -21.91 16.17 6.60
N HIS A 261 -21.36 16.18 7.81
CA HIS A 261 -21.96 15.57 9.00
C HIS A 261 -21.69 16.44 10.22
N ALA A 262 -22.41 16.25 11.32
CA ALA A 262 -22.37 17.12 12.51
C ALA A 262 -21.07 17.03 13.36
N HIS A 263 -19.93 16.70 12.76
CA HIS A 263 -18.61 16.77 13.40
C HIS A 263 -17.83 17.97 12.85
N SER A 264 -17.06 18.61 13.73
CA SER A 264 -16.25 19.79 13.38
C SER A 264 -14.79 19.44 13.18
N TYR A 265 -14.05 20.25 12.43
CA TYR A 265 -12.60 20.08 12.32
C TYR A 265 -11.92 20.29 13.69
N PRO A 266 -10.89 19.48 14.03
CA PRO A 266 -10.17 19.65 15.30
C PRO A 266 -9.26 20.89 15.30
N THR A 267 -8.78 21.28 14.11
CA THR A 267 -7.91 22.43 13.86
C THR A 267 -8.55 23.34 12.79
N GLY A 268 -7.86 24.38 12.34
CA GLY A 268 -8.41 25.33 11.38
C GLY A 268 -9.54 26.17 11.98
N SER A 269 -10.62 26.37 11.24
CA SER A 269 -11.77 27.17 11.71
C SER A 269 -12.62 26.50 12.78
N LYS A 270 -12.43 25.19 13.03
CA LYS A 270 -13.27 24.37 13.90
C LYS A 270 -14.75 24.37 13.52
N GLN A 271 -15.06 24.67 12.25
CA GLN A 271 -16.41 24.56 11.71
C GLN A 271 -16.72 23.12 11.29
N GLN A 272 -17.96 22.88 10.87
CA GLN A 272 -18.42 21.55 10.47
C GLN A 272 -17.64 21.04 9.24
N GLN A 273 -17.27 19.77 9.28
CA GLN A 273 -16.46 19.14 8.25
C GLN A 273 -17.21 19.00 6.92
N VAL A 274 -16.48 19.18 5.81
CA VAL A 274 -16.94 18.82 4.47
C VAL A 274 -15.94 17.85 3.88
N THR A 275 -16.45 16.75 3.36
CA THR A 275 -15.65 15.61 2.95
C THR A 275 -16.17 15.01 1.65
N LEU A 276 -15.47 13.99 1.20
CA LEU A 276 -15.90 13.12 0.13
C LEU A 276 -16.16 11.72 0.67
N TYR A 277 -17.43 11.31 0.60
CA TYR A 277 -17.91 10.02 1.08
C TYR A 277 -18.31 9.08 -0.08
N PRO A 278 -17.78 7.85 -0.17
CA PRO A 278 -17.98 6.99 -1.34
C PRO A 278 -19.38 6.35 -1.43
N HIS A 279 -20.16 6.35 -0.35
CA HIS A 279 -21.46 5.69 -0.29
C HIS A 279 -22.62 6.68 -0.41
N LYS A 280 -23.80 6.18 -0.82
CA LYS A 280 -25.03 6.96 -0.84
C LYS A 280 -25.54 7.15 0.58
N ASP A 281 -25.84 8.39 0.94
CA ASP A 281 -26.26 8.81 2.27
C ASP A 281 -27.15 10.05 2.15
N GLU A 282 -28.04 10.28 3.12
CA GLU A 282 -28.86 11.50 3.19
C GLU A 282 -28.00 12.74 3.42
N ASN A 283 -26.85 12.59 4.08
CA ASN A 283 -25.84 13.62 4.28
C ASN A 283 -25.05 13.99 3.00
N ASN A 284 -25.40 13.39 1.85
CA ASN A 284 -24.85 13.77 0.55
C ASN A 284 -25.79 14.75 -0.20
N VAL A 285 -26.97 15.07 0.36
CA VAL A 285 -28.01 15.83 -0.32
C VAL A 285 -27.88 17.31 -0.01
N PHE A 286 -27.73 18.10 -1.08
CA PHE A 286 -27.62 19.56 -1.02
C PHE A 286 -28.75 20.20 -1.82
N LEU A 287 -29.40 21.21 -1.23
CA LEU A 287 -30.37 22.05 -1.89
C LEU A 287 -29.64 23.22 -2.58
N LEU A 288 -29.97 23.47 -3.85
CA LEU A 288 -29.37 24.54 -4.64
C LEU A 288 -30.16 25.85 -4.48
N GLU A 289 -29.56 26.82 -3.78
CA GLU A 289 -30.14 28.15 -3.57
C GLU A 289 -29.57 29.17 -4.56
N ASN A 290 -30.32 30.23 -4.85
CA ASN A 290 -29.81 31.39 -5.58
C ASN A 290 -29.13 32.38 -4.62
N SER A 291 -28.24 33.21 -5.14
CA SER A 291 -27.64 34.35 -4.44
C SER A 291 -28.67 35.31 -3.81
N THR A 292 -29.83 35.48 -4.45
CA THR A 292 -30.92 36.37 -4.00
C THR A 292 -32.24 35.63 -3.85
N GLN A 293 -32.98 35.91 -2.77
CA GLN A 293 -34.32 35.36 -2.53
C GLN A 293 -35.28 35.69 -3.68
N PRO A 294 -36.21 34.78 -4.03
CA PRO A 294 -37.17 35.02 -5.09
C PRO A 294 -38.19 36.07 -4.66
N VAL A 295 -38.50 37.00 -5.57
CA VAL A 295 -39.48 38.06 -5.35
C VAL A 295 -40.78 37.69 -6.06
N LEU A 296 -41.84 37.41 -5.30
CA LEU A 296 -43.16 37.11 -5.84
C LEU A 296 -43.87 38.38 -6.34
N PRO A 297 -44.87 38.25 -7.24
CA PRO A 297 -45.71 39.38 -7.66
C PRO A 297 -46.32 40.09 -6.45
N GLY A 298 -45.97 41.37 -6.24
CA GLY A 298 -46.33 42.14 -5.04
C GLY A 298 -45.15 42.52 -4.13
N ASN A 299 -43.90 42.26 -4.55
CA ASN A 299 -42.68 42.60 -3.79
C ASN A 299 -42.55 41.86 -2.44
N ILE A 300 -43.09 40.63 -2.38
CA ILE A 300 -43.03 39.76 -1.21
C ILE A 300 -41.90 38.76 -1.42
N THR A 301 -40.92 38.74 -0.51
CA THR A 301 -39.83 37.76 -0.48
C THR A 301 -40.26 36.55 0.34
N VAL A 302 -40.02 35.34 -0.19
CA VAL A 302 -40.22 34.10 0.57
C VAL A 302 -38.94 33.82 1.37
N PRO A 303 -38.97 33.81 2.71
CA PRO A 303 -37.78 33.49 3.50
C PRO A 303 -37.54 31.98 3.55
N GLY A 304 -36.26 31.60 3.69
CA GLY A 304 -35.84 30.22 3.93
C GLY A 304 -35.27 29.49 2.71
N PRO A 305 -34.73 28.28 2.92
CA PRO A 305 -34.00 27.53 1.88
C PRO A 305 -34.93 27.01 0.77
N TYR A 306 -36.19 26.70 1.09
CA TYR A 306 -37.18 26.18 0.14
C TYR A 306 -37.89 27.25 -0.70
N ALA A 307 -37.41 28.50 -0.69
CA ALA A 307 -38.03 29.61 -1.40
C ALA A 307 -38.14 29.37 -2.92
N TRP A 308 -37.20 28.60 -3.50
CA TRP A 308 -37.17 28.27 -4.92
C TRP A 308 -37.89 26.97 -5.30
N SER A 309 -38.41 26.21 -4.33
CA SER A 309 -39.02 24.89 -4.58
C SER A 309 -40.25 24.93 -5.49
N ASN A 310 -40.87 26.09 -5.67
CA ASN A 310 -42.02 26.29 -6.56
C ASN A 310 -41.64 26.99 -7.89
N THR A 311 -40.36 27.19 -8.15
CA THR A 311 -39.84 27.79 -9.39
C THR A 311 -39.25 26.71 -10.31
N THR A 312 -39.05 27.02 -11.59
CA THR A 312 -38.42 26.12 -12.57
C THR A 312 -37.28 26.82 -13.30
N ASP A 313 -36.62 27.75 -12.61
CA ASP A 313 -35.50 28.50 -13.15
C ASP A 313 -34.27 27.60 -13.23
N TRP A 314 -33.93 27.17 -14.45
CA TRP A 314 -32.80 26.30 -14.71
C TRP A 314 -31.48 27.01 -14.42
N ILE A 315 -30.56 26.27 -13.80
CA ILE A 315 -29.24 26.78 -13.45
C ILE A 315 -28.32 26.74 -14.67
N LYS A 316 -27.80 27.90 -15.06
CA LYS A 316 -26.98 28.11 -16.27
C LYS A 316 -25.51 28.34 -15.93
N ASN A 317 -24.67 28.24 -16.96
CA ASN A 317 -23.26 28.60 -16.83
C ASN A 317 -23.08 30.06 -16.40
N GLY A 318 -22.33 30.29 -15.33
CA GLY A 318 -22.06 31.62 -14.77
C GLY A 318 -22.98 32.03 -13.63
N ASP A 319 -24.05 31.27 -13.37
CA ASP A 319 -24.94 31.52 -12.23
C ASP A 319 -24.21 31.30 -10.90
N VAL A 320 -24.62 32.07 -9.89
CA VAL A 320 -24.06 32.03 -8.54
C VAL A 320 -25.05 31.36 -7.60
N ILE A 321 -24.60 30.31 -6.93
CA ILE A 321 -25.41 29.44 -6.09
C ILE A 321 -24.87 29.42 -4.66
N ARG A 322 -25.72 28.99 -3.72
CA ARG A 322 -25.30 28.44 -2.43
C ARG A 322 -25.69 26.96 -2.35
N LEU A 323 -24.86 26.16 -1.69
CA LEU A 323 -25.11 24.74 -1.47
C LEU A 323 -25.56 24.54 -0.03
N TYR A 324 -26.86 24.32 0.19
CA TYR A 324 -27.44 24.16 1.51
C TYR A 324 -27.56 22.68 1.87
N HIS A 325 -26.86 22.24 2.91
CA HIS A 325 -26.89 20.88 3.43
C HIS A 325 -28.17 20.66 4.25
N LEU A 326 -29.05 19.78 3.78
CA LEU A 326 -30.39 19.59 4.34
C LEU A 326 -30.37 19.12 5.80
N THR A 327 -29.55 18.12 6.12
CA THR A 327 -29.57 17.46 7.43
C THR A 327 -29.09 18.36 8.57
N THR A 328 -28.12 19.24 8.30
CA THR A 328 -27.51 20.08 9.35
C THR A 328 -27.87 21.55 9.25
N HIS A 329 -28.66 21.94 8.24
CA HIS A 329 -29.09 23.32 8.01
C HIS A 329 -27.92 24.32 7.87
N ARG A 330 -26.86 23.91 7.16
CA ARG A 330 -25.63 24.70 6.94
C ARG A 330 -25.31 24.83 5.47
N ARG A 331 -24.52 25.83 5.09
CA ARG A 331 -24.07 26.04 3.71
C ARG A 331 -22.62 25.68 3.54
N ILE A 332 -22.27 25.17 2.36
CA ILE A 332 -20.86 25.01 1.99
C ILE A 332 -20.23 26.40 1.97
N HIS A 333 -19.09 26.50 2.65
CA HIS A 333 -18.41 27.74 2.95
C HIS A 333 -16.91 27.57 2.71
N SER A 334 -16.23 28.64 2.29
CA SER A 334 -14.77 28.64 2.22
C SER A 334 -14.20 29.99 2.64
N HIS A 335 -13.08 29.96 3.33
CA HIS A 335 -12.44 31.13 3.92
C HIS A 335 -10.92 31.00 3.82
N ASP A 336 -10.20 32.07 4.14
CA ASP A 336 -8.73 32.09 4.06
C ASP A 336 -8.08 31.42 5.29
N GLN A 337 -8.38 30.14 5.50
CA GLN A 337 -7.72 29.26 6.46
C GLN A 337 -7.11 28.08 5.71
N ARG A 338 -6.01 27.55 6.24
CA ARG A 338 -5.38 26.36 5.66
C ARG A 338 -6.19 25.10 5.99
N PRO A 339 -6.32 24.15 5.05
CA PRO A 339 -6.90 22.85 5.32
C PRO A 339 -6.14 22.10 6.43
N PRO A 340 -6.82 21.29 7.26
CA PRO A 340 -6.20 20.59 8.40
C PRO A 340 -5.14 19.54 8.05
N VAL A 341 -5.19 18.97 6.84
CA VAL A 341 -4.25 17.92 6.41
C VAL A 341 -3.34 18.45 5.31
N THR A 342 -3.92 19.01 4.25
CA THR A 342 -3.14 19.57 3.15
C THR A 342 -2.84 21.05 3.38
N GLU A 343 -1.77 21.33 4.12
CA GLU A 343 -1.33 22.70 4.45
C GLU A 343 -0.64 23.46 3.29
N ALA A 344 -1.08 23.22 2.04
CA ALA A 344 -0.51 23.89 0.88
C ALA A 344 -1.09 25.31 0.73
N ASP A 345 -0.23 26.32 0.48
CA ASP A 345 -0.62 27.75 0.38
C ASP A 345 -1.69 28.07 -0.67
N TRP A 346 -1.81 27.22 -1.69
CA TRP A 346 -2.78 27.38 -2.77
C TRP A 346 -4.11 26.68 -2.50
N GLN A 347 -4.27 25.99 -1.37
CA GLN A 347 -5.52 25.36 -0.93
C GLN A 347 -6.06 26.04 0.32
N GLN A 348 -7.36 26.29 0.31
CA GLN A 348 -8.13 26.86 1.42
C GLN A 348 -9.09 25.81 1.99
N GLU A 349 -9.33 25.89 3.29
CA GLU A 349 -10.30 25.04 3.99
C GLU A 349 -11.71 25.25 3.42
N VAL A 350 -12.47 24.16 3.33
CA VAL A 350 -13.89 24.15 2.98
C VAL A 350 -14.65 23.51 4.12
N THR A 351 -15.73 24.16 4.55
CA THR A 351 -16.50 23.81 5.73
C THR A 351 -18.00 23.91 5.44
N ALA A 352 -18.82 23.44 6.38
CA ALA A 352 -20.24 23.76 6.41
C ALA A 352 -20.51 24.75 7.55
N TYR A 353 -21.03 25.93 7.22
CA TYR A 353 -21.23 27.04 8.15
C TYR A 353 -22.66 27.56 8.14
N GLY A 354 -23.05 28.24 9.22
CA GLY A 354 -24.40 28.75 9.44
C GLY A 354 -25.24 27.87 10.38
N TYR A 355 -26.53 28.20 10.43
CA TYR A 355 -27.56 27.55 11.25
C TYR A 355 -28.92 27.75 10.58
N GLU A 356 -29.95 27.04 11.06
CA GLU A 356 -31.30 27.17 10.53
C GLU A 356 -31.83 28.60 10.67
N GLY A 357 -32.32 29.18 9.56
CA GLY A 357 -32.79 30.57 9.51
C GLY A 357 -31.70 31.62 9.30
N PHE A 358 -30.41 31.25 9.30
CA PHE A 358 -29.35 32.13 8.82
C PHE A 358 -29.48 32.33 7.31
N GLU A 359 -29.40 33.55 6.80
CA GLU A 359 -29.52 33.84 5.36
C GLU A 359 -28.27 33.45 4.54
N GLY A 360 -27.15 33.18 5.21
CA GLY A 360 -25.85 32.98 4.59
C GLY A 360 -25.07 34.28 4.44
N ASP A 361 -23.77 34.17 4.16
CA ASP A 361 -22.89 35.30 3.89
C ASP A 361 -22.29 35.24 2.47
N ALA A 362 -21.32 36.11 2.19
CA ALA A 362 -20.69 36.19 0.87
C ALA A 362 -19.70 35.03 0.59
N ASN A 363 -19.19 34.37 1.62
CA ASN A 363 -18.28 33.23 1.51
C ASN A 363 -19.02 31.89 1.26
N ASP A 364 -20.35 31.92 1.23
CA ASP A 364 -21.19 30.79 0.81
C ASP A 364 -21.44 30.77 -0.71
N LEU A 365 -20.96 31.78 -1.44
CA LEU A 365 -21.28 31.99 -2.86
C LEU A 365 -20.31 31.27 -3.79
N PHE A 366 -20.84 30.34 -4.59
CA PHE A 366 -20.10 29.60 -5.61
C PHE A 366 -20.68 29.85 -7.01
N ARG A 367 -19.83 30.26 -7.95
CA ARG A 367 -20.19 30.39 -9.36
C ARG A 367 -20.02 29.06 -10.07
N ILE A 368 -21.03 28.66 -10.84
CA ILE A 368 -20.94 27.50 -11.70
C ILE A 368 -20.19 27.86 -12.98
N GLU A 369 -19.16 27.09 -13.30
CA GLU A 369 -18.44 27.18 -14.56
C GLU A 369 -18.47 25.82 -15.27
N ILE A 370 -19.27 25.70 -16.33
CA ILE A 370 -19.45 24.48 -17.11
C ILE A 370 -18.22 24.24 -17.98
N VAL A 371 -17.65 23.04 -17.86
CA VAL A 371 -16.50 22.59 -18.65
C VAL A 371 -17.01 21.93 -19.93
N LYS A 372 -17.27 22.77 -20.94
CA LYS A 372 -17.90 22.36 -22.22
C LYS A 372 -17.22 21.19 -22.94
N SER A 373 -15.91 21.00 -22.75
CA SER A 373 -15.15 19.91 -23.36
C SER A 373 -15.40 18.54 -22.71
N LEU A 374 -15.90 18.52 -21.47
CA LEU A 374 -16.20 17.30 -20.71
C LEU A 374 -17.70 17.03 -20.59
N SER A 375 -18.55 18.04 -20.84
CA SER A 375 -20.01 17.88 -20.85
C SER A 375 -20.53 17.22 -22.13
N GLU A 376 -21.53 16.35 -21.98
CA GLU A 376 -22.14 15.59 -23.08
C GLU A 376 -23.46 16.19 -23.55
N GLY A 377 -23.56 16.50 -24.85
CA GLY A 377 -24.74 17.14 -25.45
C GLY A 377 -24.68 18.67 -25.45
N ASP A 378 -25.44 19.31 -26.35
CA ASP A 378 -25.34 20.76 -26.52
C ASP A 378 -26.04 21.54 -25.40
N VAL A 379 -27.17 21.03 -24.89
CA VAL A 379 -27.90 21.63 -23.76
C VAL A 379 -27.06 21.60 -22.46
N ALA A 380 -26.34 20.49 -22.21
CA ALA A 380 -25.46 20.33 -21.05
C ALA A 380 -24.21 21.23 -21.08
N LYS A 381 -23.93 21.90 -22.20
CA LYS A 381 -22.87 22.91 -22.31
C LYS A 381 -23.36 24.32 -21.96
N GLU A 382 -24.67 24.50 -21.84
CA GLU A 382 -25.31 25.80 -21.57
C GLU A 382 -25.91 25.85 -20.16
N ARG A 383 -26.53 24.76 -19.69
CA ARG A 383 -27.14 24.64 -18.36
C ARG A 383 -26.81 23.33 -17.66
N LEU A 384 -26.97 23.31 -16.34
CA LEU A 384 -26.74 22.11 -15.54
C LEU A 384 -27.76 21.02 -15.88
N ARG A 385 -27.21 19.86 -16.26
CA ARG A 385 -27.93 18.61 -16.47
C ARG A 385 -27.27 17.46 -15.73
N THR A 386 -28.08 16.66 -15.04
CA THR A 386 -27.69 15.48 -14.26
C THR A 386 -26.88 14.51 -15.12
N ILE A 387 -25.77 13.98 -14.59
CA ILE A 387 -24.77 13.09 -15.21
C ILE A 387 -23.98 13.73 -16.37
N GLN A 388 -24.68 14.39 -17.29
CA GLN A 388 -24.18 14.91 -18.56
C GLN A 388 -23.29 16.13 -18.41
N THR A 389 -23.56 17.00 -17.43
CA THR A 389 -22.81 18.26 -17.25
C THR A 389 -21.65 18.07 -16.30
N LYS A 390 -20.45 18.44 -16.74
CA LYS A 390 -19.25 18.50 -15.91
C LYS A 390 -18.91 19.97 -15.66
N PHE A 391 -18.81 20.38 -14.40
CA PHE A 391 -18.64 21.79 -14.04
C PHE A 391 -17.69 21.98 -12.86
N LYS A 392 -17.22 23.21 -12.69
CA LYS A 392 -16.44 23.69 -11.55
C LYS A 392 -17.32 24.57 -10.67
N LEU A 393 -17.04 24.57 -9.38
CA LEU A 393 -17.63 25.50 -8.41
C LEU A 393 -16.57 26.49 -7.98
N VAL A 394 -16.66 27.72 -8.47
CA VAL A 394 -15.68 28.78 -8.22
C VAL A 394 -16.17 29.65 -7.07
N HIS A 395 -15.47 29.61 -5.95
CA HIS A 395 -15.78 30.45 -4.80
C HIS A 395 -15.60 31.93 -5.15
N ILE A 396 -16.64 32.76 -4.93
CA ILE A 396 -16.67 34.14 -5.42
C ILE A 396 -15.64 35.01 -4.70
N MET A 397 -15.51 34.87 -3.38
CA MET A 397 -14.73 35.82 -2.57
C MET A 397 -13.23 35.63 -2.74
N SER A 398 -12.75 34.38 -2.85
CA SER A 398 -11.32 34.10 -3.00
C SER A 398 -10.90 33.67 -4.42
N GLY A 399 -11.85 33.40 -5.32
CA GLY A 399 -11.59 32.94 -6.68
C GLY A 399 -11.01 31.51 -6.78
N CYS A 400 -10.92 30.79 -5.67
CA CYS A 400 -10.51 29.39 -5.67
C CYS A 400 -11.64 28.50 -6.21
N VAL A 401 -11.30 27.26 -6.57
CA VAL A 401 -12.26 26.29 -7.10
C VAL A 401 -12.39 25.12 -6.14
N LEU A 402 -13.62 24.69 -5.86
CA LEU A 402 -13.88 23.50 -5.06
C LEU A 402 -13.12 22.30 -5.64
N PHE A 403 -12.31 21.67 -4.81
CA PHE A 403 -11.26 20.78 -5.22
C PHE A 403 -11.21 19.55 -4.31
N SER A 404 -10.83 18.41 -4.87
CA SER A 404 -10.44 17.27 -4.06
C SER A 404 -9.40 16.38 -4.72
N HIS A 405 -8.72 15.60 -3.91
CA HIS A 405 -7.59 14.76 -4.27
C HIS A 405 -7.54 13.54 -3.35
N LYS A 406 -6.68 12.56 -3.65
CA LYS A 406 -6.68 11.23 -2.99
C LYS A 406 -6.22 11.21 -1.52
N VAL A 407 -6.11 12.36 -0.87
CA VAL A 407 -5.74 12.44 0.55
C VAL A 407 -6.98 12.22 1.40
N LYS A 408 -6.84 11.35 2.39
CA LYS A 408 -7.87 11.07 3.38
C LYS A 408 -7.65 11.88 4.64
N LEU A 409 -8.74 12.27 5.27
CA LEU A 409 -8.72 12.77 6.63
C LEU A 409 -8.38 11.63 7.61
N PRO A 410 -7.69 11.91 8.72
CA PRO A 410 -7.43 10.94 9.79
C PRO A 410 -8.71 10.40 10.45
N GLU A 411 -8.57 9.62 11.52
CA GLU A 411 -9.67 9.00 12.27
C GLU A 411 -10.77 10.00 12.68
N TRP A 412 -10.41 11.24 13.02
CA TRP A 412 -11.38 12.30 13.36
C TRP A 412 -12.27 12.73 12.19
N GLY A 413 -11.88 12.42 10.96
CA GLY A 413 -12.64 12.61 9.72
C GLY A 413 -13.06 11.28 9.08
N PHE A 414 -13.09 10.19 9.87
CA PHE A 414 -13.62 8.87 9.50
C PHE A 414 -13.01 8.25 8.23
N ASP A 415 -11.71 8.51 7.96
CA ASP A 415 -11.01 8.05 6.74
C ASP A 415 -11.67 8.47 5.42
N GLN A 416 -12.50 9.52 5.46
CA GLN A 416 -13.14 10.14 4.30
C GLN A 416 -12.15 11.03 3.56
N GLN A 417 -12.43 11.35 2.30
CA GLN A 417 -11.47 12.10 1.48
C GLN A 417 -11.61 13.62 1.71
N GLU A 418 -10.49 14.35 1.71
CA GLU A 418 -10.45 15.78 2.00
C GLU A 418 -11.05 16.61 0.85
N VAL A 419 -11.86 17.62 1.18
CA VAL A 419 -12.39 18.63 0.24
C VAL A 419 -11.80 19.98 0.61
N THR A 420 -11.29 20.70 -0.39
CA THR A 420 -10.64 22.02 -0.22
C THR A 420 -11.07 22.96 -1.33
N CYS A 421 -10.63 24.22 -1.27
CA CYS A 421 -10.81 25.18 -2.34
C CYS A 421 -9.44 25.63 -2.87
N ALA A 422 -9.13 25.26 -4.11
CA ALA A 422 -7.80 25.41 -4.68
C ALA A 422 -7.69 26.59 -5.65
N LYS A 423 -6.65 27.41 -5.52
CA LYS A 423 -6.21 28.41 -6.50
C LYS A 423 -5.25 27.74 -7.48
N GLY A 424 -5.66 27.58 -8.74
CA GLY A 424 -4.83 26.92 -9.76
C GLY A 424 -4.78 25.39 -9.67
N GLY A 425 -5.81 24.77 -9.07
CA GLY A 425 -5.93 23.32 -9.03
C GLY A 425 -5.98 22.66 -10.43
N THR A 426 -5.53 21.40 -10.53
CA THR A 426 -5.60 20.66 -11.78
C THR A 426 -7.04 20.45 -12.22
N LEU A 427 -7.35 20.66 -13.51
CA LEU A 427 -8.72 20.56 -14.04
C LEU A 427 -9.46 19.28 -13.61
N PRO A 428 -8.89 18.06 -13.67
CA PRO A 428 -9.62 16.85 -13.28
C PRO A 428 -10.07 16.84 -11.80
N ASN A 429 -9.28 17.42 -10.90
CA ASN A 429 -9.55 17.48 -9.46
C ASN A 429 -10.45 18.67 -9.05
N SER A 430 -10.87 19.48 -10.01
CA SER A 430 -11.78 20.61 -9.79
C SER A 430 -13.16 20.38 -10.40
N VAL A 431 -13.36 19.22 -11.05
CA VAL A 431 -14.57 18.92 -11.82
C VAL A 431 -15.52 18.07 -11.00
N TRP A 432 -16.76 18.52 -10.97
CA TRP A 432 -17.89 17.89 -10.31
C TRP A 432 -19.01 17.65 -11.32
N TYR A 433 -19.93 16.76 -10.96
CA TYR A 433 -21.18 16.59 -11.68
C TYR A 433 -22.28 16.17 -10.72
N ILE A 434 -23.52 16.48 -11.10
CA ILE A 434 -24.70 16.07 -10.33
C ILE A 434 -25.03 14.63 -10.71
N GLU A 435 -25.12 13.73 -9.74
CA GLU A 435 -25.44 12.31 -9.97
C GLU A 435 -26.93 12.04 -9.77
N GLN A 436 -27.54 12.62 -8.73
CA GLN A 436 -28.99 12.56 -8.51
C GLN A 436 -29.55 13.97 -8.36
N ASN A 437 -30.79 14.14 -8.83
CA ASN A 437 -31.53 15.39 -8.80
C ASN A 437 -33.00 15.08 -8.51
N TYR A 438 -33.60 15.83 -7.61
CA TYR A 438 -35.02 15.83 -7.33
C TYR A 438 -35.51 17.26 -7.20
N HIS A 439 -36.68 17.57 -7.76
CA HIS A 439 -37.31 18.88 -7.62
C HIS A 439 -38.83 18.70 -7.51
N PRO A 440 -39.51 19.32 -6.52
CA PRO A 440 -40.94 19.09 -6.28
C PRO A 440 -41.86 19.41 -7.48
N THR A 441 -41.52 20.40 -8.30
CA THR A 441 -42.30 20.78 -9.49
C THR A 441 -41.95 19.99 -10.75
N LEU A 442 -40.84 19.24 -10.77
CA LEU A 442 -40.51 18.36 -11.87
C LEU A 442 -41.35 17.08 -11.73
N GLY A 443 -42.50 17.05 -12.40
CA GLY A 443 -43.41 15.91 -12.41
C GLY A 443 -42.82 14.66 -13.08
N GLU A 444 -43.60 13.57 -13.12
CA GLU A 444 -43.16 12.28 -13.69
C GLU A 444 -42.80 12.35 -15.19
N ASP A 445 -43.38 13.32 -15.91
CA ASP A 445 -43.16 13.57 -17.34
C ASP A 445 -41.83 14.28 -17.66
N ALA A 446 -41.06 14.69 -16.63
CA ALA A 446 -39.77 15.33 -16.84
C ALA A 446 -38.81 14.40 -17.61
N GLU A 447 -37.98 14.97 -18.50
CA GLU A 447 -36.93 14.21 -19.18
C GLU A 447 -36.01 13.57 -18.13
N LYS A 448 -35.85 12.25 -18.19
CA LYS A 448 -34.98 11.53 -17.25
C LYS A 448 -33.72 11.04 -17.93
N VAL A 449 -32.63 11.00 -17.16
CA VAL A 449 -31.31 10.53 -17.58
C VAL A 449 -30.78 9.51 -16.61
N ASN A 450 -29.94 8.64 -17.13
CA ASN A 450 -29.20 7.64 -16.39
C ASN A 450 -27.85 7.41 -17.07
N TYR A 451 -26.96 6.68 -16.41
CA TYR A 451 -25.67 6.32 -16.96
C TYR A 451 -25.84 5.50 -18.24
N ARG A 452 -25.03 5.83 -19.26
CA ARG A 452 -24.97 5.04 -20.47
C ARG A 452 -24.33 3.70 -20.17
N ASN A 453 -24.95 2.61 -20.62
CA ASN A 453 -24.33 1.30 -20.54
C ASN A 453 -23.08 1.25 -21.44
N PRO A 454 -21.86 1.07 -20.88
CA PRO A 454 -20.62 1.05 -21.66
C PRO A 454 -20.46 -0.18 -22.55
N GLY A 455 -21.31 -1.20 -22.38
CA GLY A 455 -21.21 -2.48 -23.09
C GLY A 455 -19.94 -3.25 -22.75
N PHE A 456 -19.72 -4.38 -23.42
CA PHE A 456 -18.55 -5.23 -23.14
C PHE A 456 -17.22 -4.52 -23.44
N LEU A 457 -17.08 -3.89 -24.61
CA LEU A 457 -15.82 -3.27 -25.02
C LEU A 457 -15.46 -2.03 -24.19
N GLY A 458 -16.46 -1.25 -23.76
CA GLY A 458 -16.24 -0.12 -22.86
C GLY A 458 -15.70 -0.61 -21.52
N LYS A 459 -16.37 -1.60 -20.90
CA LYS A 459 -15.92 -2.23 -19.65
C LYS A 459 -14.54 -2.87 -19.78
N PHE A 460 -14.29 -3.57 -20.89
CA PHE A 460 -12.99 -4.19 -21.15
C PHE A 460 -11.87 -3.16 -21.15
N TRP A 461 -11.98 -2.11 -21.96
CA TRP A 461 -10.94 -1.09 -22.08
C TRP A 461 -10.74 -0.27 -20.80
N GLU A 462 -11.83 0.04 -20.12
CA GLU A 462 -11.77 0.70 -18.82
C GLU A 462 -11.00 -0.15 -17.80
N LEU A 463 -11.36 -1.43 -17.67
CA LEU A 463 -10.67 -2.35 -16.78
C LEU A 463 -9.18 -2.49 -17.16
N GLN A 464 -8.82 -2.58 -18.44
CA GLN A 464 -7.41 -2.61 -18.85
C GLN A 464 -6.65 -1.34 -18.41
N LYS A 465 -7.26 -0.15 -18.55
CA LYS A 465 -6.66 1.13 -18.09
C LYS A 465 -6.48 1.15 -16.58
N VAL A 466 -7.48 0.68 -15.84
CA VAL A 466 -7.44 0.59 -14.38
C VAL A 466 -6.36 -0.40 -13.94
N MET A 467 -6.30 -1.60 -14.54
CA MET A 467 -5.23 -2.58 -14.33
C MET A 467 -3.84 -1.98 -14.58
N TRP A 468 -3.66 -1.23 -15.66
CA TRP A 468 -2.38 -0.60 -16.00
C TRP A 468 -1.98 0.45 -14.97
N ARG A 469 -2.90 1.38 -14.62
CA ARG A 469 -2.63 2.45 -13.65
C ARG A 469 -2.31 1.89 -12.27
N THR A 470 -3.06 0.91 -11.78
CA THR A 470 -2.77 0.27 -10.49
C THR A 470 -1.44 -0.47 -10.53
N ASN A 471 -1.14 -1.19 -11.61
CA ASN A 471 0.14 -1.89 -11.75
C ASN A 471 1.33 -0.92 -11.75
N ALA A 472 1.22 0.20 -12.47
CA ALA A 472 2.23 1.26 -12.46
C ALA A 472 2.34 1.99 -11.11
N GLY A 473 1.25 2.02 -10.32
CA GLY A 473 1.19 2.67 -9.01
C GLY A 473 1.74 1.85 -7.84
N LEU A 474 2.06 0.55 -8.03
CA LEU A 474 2.64 -0.32 -6.99
C LEU A 474 4.13 -0.04 -6.77
N VAL A 475 4.45 1.17 -6.30
CA VAL A 475 5.82 1.66 -6.07
C VAL A 475 6.29 1.49 -4.62
N GLU A 476 5.40 1.11 -3.72
CA GLU A 476 5.71 0.89 -2.31
C GLU A 476 6.69 -0.27 -2.12
N SER A 477 7.66 -0.08 -1.23
CA SER A 477 8.64 -1.11 -0.87
C SER A 477 8.04 -2.07 0.15
N HIS A 478 8.34 -3.36 -0.01
CA HIS A 478 7.96 -4.39 0.95
C HIS A 478 9.21 -5.06 1.49
N ALA A 479 9.18 -5.50 2.75
CA ALA A 479 10.36 -6.05 3.44
C ALA A 479 11.02 -7.23 2.71
N TRP A 480 10.24 -7.96 1.92
CA TRP A 480 10.65 -9.13 1.13
C TRP A 480 10.78 -8.85 -0.38
N ASP A 481 10.78 -7.59 -0.79
CA ASP A 481 11.02 -7.24 -2.18
C ASP A 481 12.45 -7.63 -2.62
N SER A 482 12.62 -7.87 -3.91
CA SER A 482 13.94 -8.22 -4.47
C SER A 482 14.06 -7.72 -5.90
N ARG A 483 15.30 -7.43 -6.30
CA ARG A 483 15.61 -6.81 -7.60
C ARG A 483 16.24 -7.79 -8.58
N PRO A 484 16.09 -7.57 -9.90
CA PRO A 484 16.59 -8.49 -10.92
C PRO A 484 18.05 -8.95 -10.79
N PRO A 485 19.03 -8.10 -10.43
CA PRO A 485 20.43 -8.53 -10.26
C PRO A 485 20.61 -9.62 -9.19
N SER A 486 19.71 -9.68 -8.21
CA SER A 486 19.81 -10.62 -7.10
C SER A 486 19.28 -12.02 -7.43
N TRP A 487 18.46 -12.17 -8.47
CA TRP A 487 17.75 -13.42 -8.75
C TRP A 487 18.67 -14.52 -9.28
N PRO A 488 19.53 -14.32 -10.30
CA PRO A 488 20.36 -15.42 -10.82
C PRO A 488 21.41 -15.94 -9.81
N ILE A 489 21.84 -15.10 -8.88
CA ILE A 489 22.78 -15.47 -7.81
C ILE A 489 22.08 -16.02 -6.56
N LEU A 490 20.75 -16.03 -6.53
CA LEU A 490 19.93 -16.45 -5.39
C LEU A 490 20.34 -15.72 -4.10
N ARG A 491 20.39 -14.38 -4.13
CA ARG A 491 20.93 -13.59 -3.01
C ARG A 491 20.04 -13.66 -1.76
N ARG A 492 18.72 -13.64 -1.93
CA ARG A 492 17.70 -13.64 -0.87
C ARG A 492 16.41 -14.24 -1.43
N GLY A 493 15.66 -14.97 -0.61
CA GLY A 493 14.36 -15.52 -0.96
C GLY A 493 13.20 -14.67 -0.43
N ILE A 494 12.03 -15.31 -0.25
CA ILE A 494 10.81 -14.65 0.22
C ILE A 494 10.18 -15.51 1.31
N ASN A 495 9.87 -14.91 2.45
CA ASN A 495 9.09 -15.60 3.48
C ASN A 495 7.60 -15.66 3.09
N PHE A 496 7.01 -16.86 3.12
CA PHE A 496 5.58 -17.05 2.79
C PHE A 496 4.72 -17.28 4.03
N TRP A 497 5.22 -18.01 5.02
CA TRP A 497 4.48 -18.34 6.22
C TRP A 497 5.43 -18.78 7.34
N GLY A 498 5.09 -18.50 8.61
CA GLY A 498 5.79 -19.05 9.76
C GLY A 498 4.94 -19.00 11.02
N LYS A 499 4.67 -20.17 11.61
CA LYS A 499 3.94 -20.39 12.86
C LYS A 499 4.24 -21.81 13.37
N ASP A 500 3.95 -22.09 14.64
CA ASP A 500 4.00 -23.45 15.23
C ASP A 500 5.34 -24.16 14.97
N PHE A 501 6.42 -23.41 15.20
CA PHE A 501 7.81 -23.83 15.01
C PHE A 501 8.14 -24.37 13.61
N ARG A 502 7.43 -23.87 12.59
CA ARG A 502 7.59 -24.23 11.17
C ARG A 502 7.58 -22.98 10.30
N GLN A 503 8.21 -23.07 9.14
CA GLN A 503 8.30 -21.97 8.17
C GLN A 503 8.17 -22.48 6.73
N ILE A 504 7.50 -21.71 5.87
CA ILE A 504 7.56 -21.85 4.42
C ILE A 504 8.28 -20.64 3.84
N TYR A 505 9.36 -20.89 3.12
CA TYR A 505 10.21 -19.87 2.54
C TYR A 505 10.55 -20.22 1.09
N LEU A 506 10.33 -19.28 0.18
CA LEU A 506 10.64 -19.43 -1.24
C LEU A 506 12.14 -19.24 -1.45
N LEU A 507 12.85 -20.35 -1.60
CA LEU A 507 14.26 -20.41 -1.99
C LEU A 507 14.43 -21.47 -3.08
N GLY A 508 15.26 -21.17 -4.08
CA GLY A 508 15.65 -22.14 -5.10
C GLY A 508 16.71 -23.12 -4.62
N ASN A 509 16.81 -24.25 -5.29
CA ASN A 509 17.84 -25.26 -5.09
C ASN A 509 19.16 -24.74 -5.70
N PRO A 510 20.17 -24.35 -4.90
CA PRO A 510 21.41 -23.78 -5.42
C PRO A 510 22.17 -24.74 -6.35
N ALA A 511 22.01 -26.06 -6.20
CA ALA A 511 22.62 -27.06 -7.07
C ALA A 511 22.06 -27.05 -8.49
N ILE A 512 20.87 -26.48 -8.70
CA ILE A 512 20.22 -26.37 -10.01
C ILE A 512 20.28 -24.91 -10.49
N TRP A 513 20.05 -23.98 -9.58
CA TRP A 513 19.95 -22.55 -9.85
C TRP A 513 21.26 -21.94 -10.35
N TRP A 514 22.39 -22.26 -9.73
CA TRP A 514 23.68 -21.71 -10.16
C TRP A 514 24.19 -22.36 -11.44
N PRO A 515 24.14 -23.69 -11.64
CA PRO A 515 24.51 -24.28 -12.92
C PRO A 515 23.62 -23.82 -14.08
N SER A 516 22.31 -23.62 -13.87
CA SER A 516 21.43 -23.06 -14.90
C SER A 516 21.76 -21.61 -15.24
N THR A 517 22.12 -20.79 -14.25
CA THR A 517 22.64 -19.44 -14.48
C THR A 517 23.99 -19.46 -15.21
N ALA A 518 24.90 -20.35 -14.80
CA ALA A 518 26.18 -20.54 -15.47
C ALA A 518 26.03 -21.04 -16.91
N ALA A 519 25.00 -21.84 -17.21
CA ALA A 519 24.68 -22.28 -18.57
C ALA A 519 24.37 -21.10 -19.49
N ILE A 520 23.60 -20.12 -19.01
CA ILE A 520 23.33 -18.89 -19.77
C ILE A 520 24.63 -18.14 -20.08
N LEU A 521 25.49 -17.91 -19.07
CA LEU A 521 26.79 -17.25 -19.27
C LEU A 521 27.69 -18.03 -20.23
N THR A 522 27.70 -19.36 -20.11
CA THR A 522 28.47 -20.27 -20.98
C THR A 522 28.03 -20.13 -22.43
N TYR A 523 26.71 -20.06 -22.70
CA TYR A 523 26.21 -19.83 -24.05
C TYR A 523 26.58 -18.45 -24.59
N VAL A 524 26.48 -17.39 -23.78
CA VAL A 524 26.88 -16.03 -24.21
C VAL A 524 28.36 -15.98 -24.60
N LEU A 525 29.23 -16.59 -23.81
CA LEU A 525 30.66 -16.71 -24.12
C LEU A 525 30.89 -17.56 -25.38
N PHE A 526 30.22 -18.70 -25.47
CA PHE A 526 30.26 -19.57 -26.66
C PHE A 526 29.85 -18.79 -27.92
N LYS A 527 28.74 -18.05 -27.86
CA LYS A 527 28.22 -17.28 -28.99
C LYS A 527 29.17 -16.15 -29.40
N ALA A 528 29.75 -15.43 -28.43
CA ALA A 528 30.76 -14.40 -28.70
C ALA A 528 31.97 -14.98 -29.43
N VAL A 529 32.50 -16.13 -28.96
CA VAL A 529 33.61 -16.83 -29.62
C VAL A 529 33.20 -17.36 -31.00
N ALA A 530 32.00 -17.92 -31.14
CA ALA A 530 31.47 -18.43 -32.41
C ALA A 530 31.36 -17.33 -33.46
N VAL A 531 30.86 -16.14 -33.09
CA VAL A 531 30.78 -14.97 -33.98
C VAL A 531 32.16 -14.49 -34.39
N LEU A 532 33.13 -14.42 -33.46
CA LEU A 532 34.52 -14.06 -33.78
C LEU A 532 35.16 -15.06 -34.74
N ARG A 533 34.95 -16.36 -34.53
CA ARG A 533 35.48 -17.42 -35.41
C ARG A 533 34.79 -17.44 -36.76
N TRP A 534 33.50 -17.14 -36.82
CA TRP A 534 32.76 -16.97 -38.07
C TRP A 534 33.31 -15.80 -38.88
N GLN A 535 33.56 -14.65 -38.25
CA GLN A 535 34.19 -13.50 -38.89
C GLN A 535 35.62 -13.79 -39.37
N ARG A 536 36.33 -14.72 -38.72
CA ARG A 536 37.66 -15.22 -39.13
C ARG A 536 37.60 -16.40 -40.10
N SER A 537 36.43 -16.74 -40.62
CA SER A 537 36.21 -17.81 -41.60
C SER A 537 36.68 -19.20 -41.15
N CYS A 538 36.59 -19.51 -39.85
CA CYS A 538 37.00 -20.81 -39.29
C CYS A 538 36.07 -21.99 -39.67
N GLY A 539 34.94 -21.73 -40.35
CA GLY A 539 34.07 -22.77 -40.90
C GLY A 539 33.24 -23.57 -39.87
N ASP A 540 33.07 -23.11 -38.63
CA ASP A 540 32.38 -23.88 -37.57
C ASP A 540 30.93 -24.24 -37.94
N TYR A 541 30.21 -23.31 -38.59
CA TYR A 541 28.82 -23.48 -39.03
C TYR A 541 28.65 -24.45 -40.21
N SER A 542 29.74 -24.96 -40.81
CA SER A 542 29.67 -26.08 -41.77
C SER A 542 29.24 -27.39 -41.08
N SER A 543 29.46 -27.50 -39.77
CA SER A 543 28.99 -28.63 -38.98
C SER A 543 27.51 -28.46 -38.63
N ILE A 544 26.68 -29.36 -39.15
CA ILE A 544 25.23 -29.40 -38.87
C ILE A 544 24.96 -29.43 -37.35
N ASN A 545 25.74 -30.21 -36.59
CA ASN A 545 25.58 -30.30 -35.14
C ASN A 545 25.86 -28.97 -34.43
N PHE A 546 26.85 -28.21 -34.91
CA PHE A 546 27.21 -26.91 -34.33
C PHE A 546 26.14 -25.87 -34.64
N GLY A 547 25.75 -25.73 -35.91
CA GLY A 547 24.72 -24.77 -36.33
C GLY A 547 23.36 -25.06 -35.71
N ARG A 548 22.96 -26.35 -35.66
CA ARG A 548 21.70 -26.76 -35.04
C ARG A 548 21.69 -26.50 -33.53
N PHE A 549 22.78 -26.83 -32.82
CA PHE A 549 22.91 -26.52 -31.40
C PHE A 549 22.76 -25.01 -31.15
N ASP A 550 23.57 -24.18 -31.83
CA ASP A 550 23.54 -22.73 -31.65
C ASP A 550 22.14 -22.13 -31.90
N TYR A 551 21.41 -22.65 -32.90
CA TYR A 551 20.03 -22.24 -33.17
C TYR A 551 19.05 -22.67 -32.05
N GLU A 552 19.12 -23.92 -31.59
CA GLU A 552 18.23 -24.46 -30.54
C GLU A 552 18.44 -23.77 -29.18
N ILE A 553 19.70 -23.64 -28.74
CA ILE A 553 20.01 -22.98 -27.48
C ILE A 553 19.85 -21.46 -27.58
N GLY A 554 20.14 -20.86 -28.75
CA GLY A 554 19.93 -19.44 -29.00
C GLY A 554 18.47 -19.02 -28.83
N GLN A 555 17.52 -19.82 -29.31
CA GLN A 555 16.09 -19.61 -29.05
C GLN A 555 15.76 -19.64 -27.56
N THR A 556 16.31 -20.62 -26.83
CA THR A 556 16.04 -20.82 -25.40
C THR A 556 16.62 -19.69 -24.55
N VAL A 557 17.86 -19.28 -24.81
CA VAL A 557 18.52 -18.16 -24.12
C VAL A 557 17.89 -16.82 -24.47
N LEU A 558 17.44 -16.63 -25.72
CA LEU A 558 16.65 -15.45 -26.07
C LEU A 558 15.34 -15.40 -25.28
N GLY A 559 14.68 -16.55 -25.09
CA GLY A 559 13.50 -16.66 -24.23
C GLY A 559 13.81 -16.25 -22.79
N TRP A 560 14.92 -16.74 -22.23
CA TRP A 560 15.39 -16.35 -20.89
C TRP A 560 15.60 -14.84 -20.80
N ALA A 561 16.22 -14.24 -21.81
CA ALA A 561 16.48 -12.80 -21.89
C ALA A 561 15.18 -11.98 -21.86
N PHE A 562 14.18 -12.36 -22.65
CA PHE A 562 12.85 -11.71 -22.64
C PHE A 562 12.14 -11.86 -21.29
N HIS A 563 12.34 -12.96 -20.57
CA HIS A 563 11.73 -13.17 -19.25
C HIS A 563 12.56 -12.61 -18.08
N TYR A 564 13.70 -11.98 -18.35
CA TYR A 564 14.59 -11.46 -17.31
C TYR A 564 14.86 -9.96 -17.45
N PHE A 565 15.30 -9.50 -18.62
CA PHE A 565 15.73 -8.10 -18.80
C PHE A 565 14.61 -7.06 -18.66
N PRO A 566 13.36 -7.29 -19.09
CA PRO A 566 12.31 -6.28 -18.92
C PRO A 566 12.07 -5.87 -17.46
N PHE A 567 12.35 -6.74 -16.49
CA PHE A 567 12.23 -6.40 -15.07
C PHE A 567 13.22 -5.33 -14.60
N TYR A 568 14.31 -5.07 -15.32
CA TYR A 568 15.21 -3.94 -15.05
C TYR A 568 14.58 -2.59 -15.37
N LEU A 569 13.62 -2.56 -16.29
CA LEU A 569 12.94 -1.34 -16.74
C LEU A 569 11.69 -1.04 -15.89
N MET A 570 11.34 -1.92 -14.95
CA MET A 570 10.14 -1.81 -14.14
C MET A 570 10.43 -1.13 -12.80
N ALA A 571 9.99 0.12 -12.65
CA ALA A 571 10.08 0.89 -11.41
C ALA A 571 8.94 0.59 -10.42
N ARG A 572 8.59 -0.70 -10.27
CA ARG A 572 7.55 -1.17 -9.33
C ARG A 572 8.10 -2.19 -8.35
N GLN A 573 7.28 -2.65 -7.42
CA GLN A 573 7.60 -3.74 -6.51
C GLN A 573 7.79 -5.07 -7.26
N LEU A 574 8.88 -5.79 -6.96
CA LEU A 574 9.26 -7.04 -7.61
C LEU A 574 9.75 -8.07 -6.58
N PHE A 575 9.74 -9.33 -6.98
CA PHE A 575 9.95 -10.48 -6.11
C PHE A 575 10.64 -11.62 -6.86
N LEU A 576 11.35 -12.51 -6.15
CA LEU A 576 12.08 -13.64 -6.72
C LEU A 576 11.22 -14.54 -7.63
N HIS A 577 9.94 -14.72 -7.31
CA HIS A 577 9.04 -15.55 -8.12
C HIS A 577 8.85 -15.04 -9.56
N HIS A 578 9.11 -13.76 -9.83
CA HIS A 578 9.10 -13.21 -11.19
C HIS A 578 10.17 -13.83 -12.09
N TYR A 579 11.24 -14.38 -11.51
CA TYR A 579 12.31 -15.04 -12.25
C TYR A 579 11.97 -16.48 -12.67
N LEU A 580 10.92 -17.10 -12.14
CA LEU A 580 10.66 -18.53 -12.36
C LEU A 580 10.42 -18.93 -13.83
N PRO A 581 9.71 -18.13 -14.67
CA PRO A 581 9.65 -18.41 -16.11
C PRO A 581 11.03 -18.37 -16.78
N ALA A 582 11.91 -17.45 -16.36
CA ALA A 582 13.28 -17.41 -16.84
C ALA A 582 14.08 -18.61 -16.32
N LEU A 583 13.94 -18.99 -15.05
CA LEU A 583 14.58 -20.19 -14.48
C LEU A 583 14.21 -21.46 -15.26
N TYR A 584 12.95 -21.63 -15.64
CA TYR A 584 12.50 -22.76 -16.48
C TYR A 584 13.29 -22.83 -17.80
N LEU A 585 13.45 -21.69 -18.47
CA LEU A 585 14.25 -21.57 -19.69
C LEU A 585 15.75 -21.78 -19.43
N ALA A 586 16.27 -21.37 -18.27
CA ALA A 586 17.65 -21.62 -17.88
C ALA A 586 17.93 -23.12 -17.62
N ILE A 587 16.98 -23.85 -17.03
CA ILE A 587 17.07 -25.31 -16.84
C ILE A 587 17.00 -26.04 -18.19
N LEU A 588 16.15 -25.57 -19.12
CA LEU A 588 16.13 -26.06 -20.50
C LEU A 588 17.49 -25.84 -21.19
N ALA A 589 18.06 -24.64 -21.09
CA ALA A 589 19.36 -24.32 -21.67
C ALA A 589 20.48 -25.17 -21.06
N LEU A 590 20.51 -25.35 -19.73
CA LEU A 590 21.45 -26.24 -19.05
C LEU A 590 21.39 -27.67 -19.61
N SER A 591 20.16 -28.18 -19.81
CA SER A 591 19.95 -29.51 -20.37
C SER A 591 20.42 -29.62 -21.83
N GLN A 592 20.20 -28.59 -22.65
CA GLN A 592 20.70 -28.55 -24.03
C GLN A 592 22.23 -28.50 -24.10
N ILE A 593 22.88 -27.70 -23.25
CA ILE A 593 24.36 -27.66 -23.15
C ILE A 593 24.88 -29.04 -22.74
N TYR A 594 24.25 -29.66 -21.74
CA TYR A 594 24.61 -30.99 -21.30
C TYR A 594 24.55 -32.02 -22.43
N ASP A 595 23.44 -32.04 -23.19
CA ASP A 595 23.27 -32.94 -24.34
C ASP A 595 24.36 -32.73 -25.39
N PHE A 596 24.68 -31.46 -25.67
CA PHE A 596 25.68 -31.09 -26.66
C PHE A 596 27.08 -31.57 -26.27
N VAL A 597 27.50 -31.33 -25.03
CA VAL A 597 28.82 -31.67 -24.50
C VAL A 597 29.05 -33.18 -24.45
N PHE A 598 28.08 -33.96 -23.97
CA PHE A 598 28.27 -35.39 -23.78
C PHE A 598 27.92 -36.24 -24.99
N TYR A 599 27.01 -35.79 -25.86
CA TYR A 599 26.46 -36.66 -26.91
C TYR A 599 26.60 -36.14 -28.34
N ARG A 600 26.80 -34.83 -28.57
CA ARG A 600 26.86 -34.27 -29.93
C ARG A 600 28.27 -33.91 -30.38
N ILE A 601 29.12 -33.33 -29.52
CA ILE A 601 30.48 -32.90 -29.88
C ILE A 601 31.48 -34.07 -29.93
N ARG A 602 32.32 -34.12 -30.98
CA ARG A 602 33.36 -35.16 -31.15
C ARG A 602 34.70 -34.79 -30.51
N PHE A 603 34.98 -33.49 -30.36
CA PHE A 603 36.28 -32.98 -29.93
C PHE A 603 36.75 -33.52 -28.56
N LEU A 604 35.82 -33.70 -27.62
CA LEU A 604 36.14 -34.17 -26.26
C LEU A 604 36.22 -35.70 -26.14
N GLY A 605 35.98 -36.47 -27.21
CA GLY A 605 35.93 -37.94 -27.15
C GLY A 605 34.74 -38.55 -26.39
N LEU A 606 34.03 -37.76 -25.57
CA LEU A 606 32.92 -38.18 -24.70
C LEU A 606 31.75 -38.83 -25.44
N LYS A 607 31.51 -38.43 -26.70
CA LYS A 607 30.47 -39.01 -27.56
C LYS A 607 30.64 -40.52 -27.74
N ASN A 608 31.87 -41.02 -27.76
CA ASN A 608 32.17 -42.44 -27.95
C ASN A 608 31.95 -43.27 -26.68
N THR A 609 31.76 -42.62 -25.53
CA THR A 609 31.59 -43.23 -24.21
C THR A 609 30.33 -42.69 -23.53
N PRO A 610 29.12 -43.03 -24.01
CA PRO A 610 27.86 -42.50 -23.46
C PRO A 610 27.63 -42.86 -21.98
N ALA A 611 28.30 -43.89 -21.47
CA ALA A 611 28.28 -44.26 -20.06
C ALA A 611 28.77 -43.13 -19.14
N ILE A 612 29.78 -42.35 -19.56
CA ILE A 612 30.30 -41.21 -18.77
C ILE A 612 29.23 -40.13 -18.64
N GLY A 613 28.56 -39.78 -19.75
CA GLY A 613 27.46 -38.82 -19.73
C GLY A 613 26.25 -39.30 -18.91
N ASN A 614 25.95 -40.60 -18.92
CA ASN A 614 24.89 -41.13 -18.07
C ASN A 614 25.27 -41.10 -16.58
N ALA A 615 26.51 -41.50 -16.26
CA ALA A 615 27.01 -41.47 -14.88
C ALA A 615 27.06 -40.04 -14.32
N ALA A 616 27.55 -39.08 -15.11
CA ALA A 616 27.56 -37.67 -14.72
C ALA A 616 26.14 -37.11 -14.50
N ALA A 617 25.16 -37.52 -15.31
CA ALA A 617 23.77 -37.09 -15.15
C ALA A 617 23.18 -37.65 -13.85
N VAL A 618 23.41 -38.93 -13.57
CA VAL A 618 22.96 -39.58 -12.32
C VAL A 618 23.59 -38.92 -11.10
N LEU A 619 24.91 -38.68 -11.12
CA LEU A 619 25.61 -38.02 -10.01
C LEU A 619 25.09 -36.58 -9.79
N PHE A 620 24.86 -35.83 -10.87
CA PHE A 620 24.31 -34.47 -10.78
C PHE A 620 22.87 -34.48 -10.22
N LEU A 621 22.06 -35.45 -10.61
CA LEU A 621 20.71 -35.63 -10.07
C LEU A 621 20.76 -36.02 -8.58
N LEU A 622 21.60 -36.98 -8.18
CA LEU A 622 21.74 -37.36 -6.77
C LEU A 622 22.18 -36.19 -5.91
N PHE A 623 23.10 -35.36 -6.41
CA PHE A 623 23.50 -34.12 -5.74
C PHE A 623 22.33 -33.14 -5.62
N SER A 624 21.58 -32.92 -6.70
CA SER A 624 20.41 -32.04 -6.71
C SER A 624 19.31 -32.51 -5.75
N VAL A 625 19.06 -33.83 -5.68
CA VAL A 625 18.12 -34.46 -4.74
C VAL A 625 18.60 -34.28 -3.29
N GLY A 626 19.89 -34.49 -3.02
CA GLY A 626 20.47 -34.27 -1.69
C GLY A 626 20.26 -32.81 -1.23
N VAL A 627 20.53 -31.84 -2.09
CA VAL A 627 20.28 -30.43 -1.77
C VAL A 627 18.79 -30.12 -1.61
N PHE A 628 17.93 -30.71 -2.43
CA PHE A 628 16.48 -30.58 -2.27
C PHE A 628 16.02 -31.08 -0.90
N THR A 629 16.52 -32.23 -0.45
CA THR A 629 16.18 -32.79 0.87
C THR A 629 16.67 -31.92 2.03
N LEU A 630 17.78 -31.20 1.88
CA LEU A 630 18.27 -30.28 2.91
C LEU A 630 17.36 -29.06 3.08
N TYR A 631 16.79 -28.55 1.98
CA TYR A 631 15.88 -27.39 1.99
C TYR A 631 14.39 -27.76 1.97
N SER A 632 14.03 -29.06 1.98
CA SER A 632 12.64 -29.51 1.97
C SER A 632 11.82 -28.99 3.16
N PRO A 633 12.38 -28.75 4.37
CA PRO A 633 11.63 -28.13 5.46
C PRO A 633 11.09 -26.74 5.12
N LEU A 634 11.85 -25.92 4.38
CA LEU A 634 11.40 -24.60 3.92
C LEU A 634 10.36 -24.68 2.79
N THR A 635 10.34 -25.78 2.05
CA THR A 635 9.40 -26.01 0.94
C THR A 635 8.05 -26.56 1.43
N TYR A 636 8.07 -27.57 2.30
CA TYR A 636 6.86 -28.24 2.78
C TYR A 636 6.35 -27.72 4.12
N GLY A 637 7.14 -26.92 4.85
CA GLY A 637 6.85 -26.55 6.23
C GLY A 637 6.97 -27.73 7.18
N SER A 638 7.88 -28.67 6.91
CA SER A 638 8.09 -29.84 7.79
C SER A 638 8.91 -29.47 9.02
N PRO A 639 8.87 -30.28 10.09
CA PRO A 639 9.78 -30.13 11.23
C PRO A 639 11.25 -30.02 10.79
N TRP A 640 12.01 -29.20 11.50
CA TRP A 640 13.45 -29.02 11.31
C TRP A 640 14.09 -28.72 12.65
N THR A 641 15.42 -28.83 12.77
CA THR A 641 16.11 -28.38 13.98
C THR A 641 16.85 -27.07 13.73
N GLN A 642 16.99 -26.26 14.77
CA GLN A 642 17.72 -25.00 14.74
C GLN A 642 19.15 -25.17 14.20
N ASP A 643 19.87 -26.21 14.66
CA ASP A 643 21.24 -26.49 14.24
C ASP A 643 21.34 -26.93 12.78
N GLN A 644 20.42 -27.79 12.32
CA GLN A 644 20.36 -28.19 10.91
C GLN A 644 20.04 -27.02 10.00
N CYS A 645 19.14 -26.13 10.42
CA CYS A 645 18.82 -24.90 9.69
C CYS A 645 20.04 -23.99 9.56
N ARG A 646 20.76 -23.74 10.67
CA ARG A 646 21.97 -22.91 10.66
C ARG A 646 23.07 -23.52 9.80
N ALA A 647 23.25 -24.84 9.81
CA ALA A 647 24.27 -25.54 9.03
C ALA A 647 24.09 -25.37 7.51
N VAL A 648 22.87 -25.22 7.01
CA VAL A 648 22.60 -25.07 5.57
C VAL A 648 22.44 -23.61 5.12
N LYS A 649 22.60 -22.65 6.04
CA LYS A 649 22.52 -21.22 5.75
C LYS A 649 23.83 -20.72 5.14
N LEU A 650 23.97 -20.90 3.82
CA LEU A 650 25.23 -20.65 3.09
C LEU A 650 25.64 -19.18 3.01
N PHE A 651 24.68 -18.26 3.10
CA PHE A 651 24.92 -16.82 3.04
C PHE A 651 24.06 -16.10 4.07
N ASP A 652 24.61 -15.04 4.63
CA ASP A 652 23.91 -14.17 5.60
C ASP A 652 22.89 -13.25 4.95
N THR A 653 22.82 -13.23 3.63
CA THR A 653 21.71 -12.61 2.90
C THR A 653 20.49 -13.50 2.82
N TRP A 654 20.62 -14.81 3.10
CA TRP A 654 19.47 -15.69 3.28
C TRP A 654 18.96 -15.47 4.68
N ASP A 655 17.71 -15.04 4.80
CA ASP A 655 17.15 -14.51 6.04
C ASP A 655 15.92 -15.29 6.48
N PHE A 656 15.84 -16.58 6.13
CA PHE A 656 14.96 -17.50 6.83
C PHE A 656 15.42 -17.63 8.29
N ASP A 657 14.44 -17.69 9.18
CA ASP A 657 14.67 -17.59 10.62
C ASP A 657 14.86 -18.99 11.20
N CYS A 658 16.10 -19.31 11.57
CA CYS A 658 16.39 -20.61 12.16
C CYS A 658 15.94 -20.72 13.62
N ASN A 659 15.69 -19.60 14.30
CA ASN A 659 15.28 -19.59 15.71
C ASN A 659 13.81 -19.98 15.89
N ILE A 660 13.03 -20.03 14.80
CA ILE A 660 11.65 -20.53 14.83
C ILE A 660 11.61 -22.05 15.06
N PHE A 661 12.66 -22.79 14.75
CA PHE A 661 12.66 -24.25 14.84
C PHE A 661 13.10 -24.72 16.23
N HIS A 662 12.58 -25.88 16.64
CA HIS A 662 12.99 -26.52 17.89
C HIS A 662 14.47 -26.95 17.86
N THR A 663 15.08 -27.11 19.04
CA THR A 663 16.45 -27.62 19.14
C THR A 663 16.52 -29.12 18.83
N ASP A 664 15.45 -29.86 19.13
CA ASP A 664 15.36 -31.31 18.92
C ASP A 664 14.04 -31.71 18.24
N LEU A 665 14.09 -32.76 17.41
CA LEU A 665 12.93 -33.23 16.65
C LEU A 665 11.83 -33.84 17.54
N SER A 666 12.18 -34.38 18.72
CA SER A 666 11.20 -34.97 19.65
C SER A 666 10.19 -33.95 20.17
N GLN A 667 10.56 -32.66 20.21
CA GLN A 667 9.69 -31.55 20.64
C GLN A 667 8.50 -31.33 19.68
N TYR A 668 8.55 -31.84 18.45
CA TYR A 668 7.41 -31.83 17.54
C TYR A 668 6.40 -32.96 17.77
N ASN A 669 6.77 -34.00 18.53
CA ASN A 669 5.94 -35.18 18.79
C ASN A 669 5.17 -35.08 20.12
N THR A 670 5.52 -34.14 20.99
CA THR A 670 4.67 -33.80 22.13
C THR A 670 3.36 -33.25 21.59
N PRO A 671 2.21 -33.91 21.85
CA PRO A 671 0.94 -33.30 21.52
C PRO A 671 0.93 -31.96 22.25
N SER A 672 0.73 -30.89 21.49
CA SER A 672 0.40 -29.60 22.07
C SER A 672 -0.73 -29.89 23.04
N VAL A 673 -0.47 -29.75 24.35
CA VAL A 673 -1.54 -29.69 25.32
C VAL A 673 -2.36 -28.51 24.86
N VAL A 674 -3.50 -28.79 24.23
CA VAL A 674 -4.59 -27.84 24.18
C VAL A 674 -4.91 -27.67 25.65
N ILE A 675 -4.43 -26.58 26.23
CA ILE A 675 -4.92 -26.09 27.50
C ILE A 675 -6.35 -25.65 27.20
N ASN A 676 -7.28 -26.61 27.18
CA ASN A 676 -8.60 -26.29 27.69
C ASN A 676 -8.37 -26.04 29.18
N PRO A 677 -8.85 -24.92 29.75
CA PRO A 677 -8.66 -24.63 31.16
C PRO A 677 -9.23 -25.79 31.98
N THR A 678 -8.35 -26.56 32.62
CA THR A 678 -8.70 -27.73 33.43
C THR A 678 -9.38 -27.25 34.73
N PRO A 679 -10.33 -28.03 35.27
CA PRO A 679 -11.31 -27.59 36.25
C PRO A 679 -10.70 -27.42 37.64
N THR A 680 -11.18 -26.40 38.36
CA THR A 680 -10.95 -26.20 39.78
C THR A 680 -11.44 -27.41 40.59
N LEU A 681 -10.51 -28.27 40.99
CA LEU A 681 -10.69 -29.19 42.10
C LEU A 681 -10.35 -28.48 43.40
N GLN A 682 -11.33 -28.54 44.29
CA GLN A 682 -11.37 -28.02 45.65
C GLN A 682 -10.13 -28.40 46.45
N ALA A 683 -9.58 -27.41 47.18
CA ALA A 683 -8.76 -27.66 48.36
C ALA A 683 -9.37 -26.92 49.56
N SER A 684 -9.60 -27.72 50.59
CA SER A 684 -10.28 -27.50 51.84
C SER A 684 -9.66 -26.45 52.75
N SER A 685 -10.55 -25.77 53.49
CA SER A 685 -10.33 -25.02 54.72
C SER A 685 -9.52 -25.77 55.79
N ASN A 686 -8.55 -25.11 56.43
CA ASN A 686 -8.55 -24.92 57.90
C ASN A 686 -7.39 -24.05 58.44
N GLN A 687 -7.80 -22.94 59.05
CA GLN A 687 -7.49 -22.41 60.38
C GLN A 687 -6.04 -22.16 60.86
N GLY A 688 -5.81 -20.91 61.28
CA GLY A 688 -4.82 -20.51 62.29
C GLY A 688 -4.55 -19.00 62.27
N GLY A 689 -5.35 -18.22 63.01
CA GLY A 689 -5.44 -16.77 62.89
C GLY A 689 -4.42 -15.93 63.68
N PHE A 690 -4.43 -14.63 63.41
CA PHE A 690 -4.38 -13.49 64.34
C PHE A 690 -4.63 -12.20 63.54
N GLU A 691 -5.59 -11.38 63.97
CA GLU A 691 -5.85 -9.98 63.59
C GLU A 691 -6.20 -9.22 64.88
N PRO A 692 -6.15 -7.86 65.00
CA PRO A 692 -6.32 -6.85 63.93
C PRO A 692 -5.41 -5.59 64.02
N VAL A 693 -5.50 -4.67 63.03
CA VAL A 693 -6.01 -3.27 63.16
C VAL A 693 -5.50 -2.36 62.01
N THR A 694 -6.40 -2.17 61.03
CA THR A 694 -6.74 -1.00 60.18
C THR A 694 -5.70 -0.10 59.50
N ALA A 695 -5.81 -0.02 58.16
CA ALA A 695 -5.91 1.24 57.40
C ALA A 695 -6.85 1.03 56.18
N GLN A 696 -7.70 2.02 55.93
CA GLN A 696 -8.87 1.99 55.04
C GLN A 696 -8.50 2.00 53.55
N ALA A 697 -9.22 1.21 52.74
CA ALA A 697 -9.29 1.36 51.29
C ALA A 697 -10.73 1.72 50.89
N ASN A 698 -10.88 2.83 50.16
CA ASN A 698 -12.13 3.23 49.53
C ASN A 698 -12.46 2.28 48.37
N GLY A 699 -13.69 1.79 48.34
CA GLY A 699 -14.21 0.85 47.35
C GLY A 699 -14.47 1.48 45.97
N GLN A 700 -14.26 0.66 44.93
CA GLN A 700 -14.80 0.84 43.59
C GLN A 700 -15.95 -0.15 43.40
N ASP A 701 -17.13 0.37 43.09
CA ASP A 701 -18.36 -0.40 42.83
C ASP A 701 -18.27 -1.20 41.51
N SER A 702 -18.66 -2.47 41.54
CA SER A 702 -18.75 -3.37 40.37
C SER A 702 -20.20 -3.54 39.91
N VAL A 703 -20.45 -3.45 38.61
CA VAL A 703 -21.79 -3.61 37.98
C VAL A 703 -22.25 -5.07 38.03
N LEU A 704 -23.48 -5.32 38.52
CA LEU A 704 -23.99 -6.67 38.87
C LEU A 704 -24.83 -7.40 37.79
N GLY A 705 -25.02 -6.83 36.59
CA GLY A 705 -25.68 -7.52 35.46
C GLY A 705 -26.58 -6.64 34.58
N SER A 706 -27.04 -7.19 33.44
CA SER A 706 -27.96 -6.54 32.49
C SER A 706 -29.22 -7.39 32.27
N GLN A 707 -30.41 -6.78 32.28
CA GLN A 707 -31.70 -7.42 32.04
C GLN A 707 -32.49 -6.60 31.02
N GLU A 708 -33.00 -7.25 29.97
CA GLU A 708 -33.85 -6.61 28.95
C GLU A 708 -35.34 -6.82 29.30
N SER A 709 -36.11 -5.73 29.41
CA SER A 709 -37.58 -5.77 29.55
C SER A 709 -38.23 -4.81 28.55
N ILE A 710 -39.41 -5.19 28.06
CA ILE A 710 -40.21 -4.37 27.12
C ILE A 710 -41.33 -3.70 27.91
N GLU A 711 -41.37 -2.36 27.90
CA GLU A 711 -42.43 -1.56 28.51
C GLU A 711 -43.21 -0.80 27.42
N TYR A 712 -44.53 -0.81 27.49
CA TYR A 712 -45.39 -0.02 26.61
C TYR A 712 -45.73 1.32 27.28
N ARG A 713 -45.57 2.43 26.57
CA ARG A 713 -45.86 3.78 27.10
C ARG A 713 -46.82 4.54 26.19
N ASP A 714 -47.66 5.39 26.78
CA ASP A 714 -48.52 6.32 26.03
C ASP A 714 -47.75 7.57 25.56
N GLU A 715 -48.40 8.45 24.79
CA GLU A 715 -47.81 9.69 24.27
C GLU A 715 -47.37 10.67 25.37
N ALA A 716 -47.87 10.50 26.61
CA ALA A 716 -47.49 11.29 27.77
C ALA A 716 -46.37 10.63 28.61
N GLY A 717 -45.89 9.45 28.20
CA GLY A 717 -44.77 8.73 28.84
C GLY A 717 -45.17 7.81 30.00
N ASN A 718 -46.48 7.59 30.23
CA ASN A 718 -46.96 6.71 31.30
C ASN A 718 -46.88 5.24 30.85
N VAL A 719 -46.42 4.37 31.76
CA VAL A 719 -46.32 2.92 31.48
C VAL A 719 -47.71 2.28 31.52
N LEU A 720 -48.08 1.61 30.43
CA LEU A 720 -49.32 0.87 30.27
C LEU A 720 -49.10 -0.61 30.60
N ASN A 721 -50.07 -1.23 31.27
CA ASN A 721 -50.04 -2.67 31.51
C ASN A 721 -50.55 -3.47 30.31
N ASP A 722 -50.26 -4.77 30.26
CA ASP A 722 -50.58 -5.63 29.11
C ASP A 722 -52.08 -5.72 28.80
N GLU A 723 -52.94 -5.58 29.81
CA GLU A 723 -54.41 -5.55 29.64
C GLU A 723 -54.89 -4.26 28.98
N GLN A 724 -54.32 -3.10 29.36
CA GLN A 724 -54.63 -1.80 28.77
C GLN A 724 -54.15 -1.71 27.32
N VAL A 725 -52.96 -2.23 27.02
CA VAL A 725 -52.41 -2.31 25.66
C VAL A 725 -53.30 -3.20 24.77
N SER A 726 -53.78 -4.31 25.32
CA SER A 726 -54.69 -5.22 24.62
C SER A 726 -56.07 -4.58 24.34
N ALA A 727 -56.60 -3.79 25.27
CA ALA A 727 -57.85 -3.05 25.09
C ALA A 727 -57.73 -1.94 24.04
N LEU A 728 -56.64 -1.15 24.05
CA LEU A 728 -56.38 -0.08 23.08
C LEU A 728 -56.15 -0.63 21.66
N LYS A 729 -55.59 -1.84 21.55
CA LYS A 729 -55.45 -2.58 20.29
C LYS A 729 -56.79 -3.07 19.75
N ALA A 730 -57.71 -3.50 20.63
CA ALA A 730 -59.06 -3.91 20.25
C ALA A 730 -59.92 -2.74 19.75
N GLU A 731 -59.66 -1.52 20.23
CA GLU A 731 -60.33 -0.29 19.77
C GLU A 731 -59.70 0.35 18.51
N GLY A 732 -58.60 -0.21 17.98
CA GLY A 732 -57.95 0.27 16.77
C GLY A 732 -57.22 1.61 16.90
N LYS A 733 -56.89 2.04 18.13
CA LYS A 733 -56.26 3.35 18.43
C LYS A 733 -54.77 3.27 18.81
N ALA A 734 -54.13 2.11 18.69
CA ALA A 734 -52.72 1.92 19.06
C ALA A 734 -51.80 1.82 17.82
N ARG A 735 -50.78 2.68 17.74
CA ARG A 735 -49.63 2.56 16.82
C ARG A 735 -48.36 2.39 17.64
N PHE A 736 -47.55 1.38 17.32
CA PHE A 736 -46.34 1.07 18.07
C PHE A 736 -45.09 1.62 17.36
N GLU A 737 -44.28 2.39 18.08
CA GLU A 737 -42.91 2.75 17.69
C GLU A 737 -41.94 2.25 18.76
N THR A 738 -40.88 1.57 18.35
CA THR A 738 -39.89 0.98 19.27
C THR A 738 -38.73 1.94 19.45
N LYS A 739 -38.48 2.38 20.69
CA LYS A 739 -37.35 3.24 21.07
C LYS A 739 -36.46 2.49 22.06
N TYR A 740 -35.17 2.42 21.78
CA TYR A 740 -34.17 1.80 22.67
C TYR A 740 -33.58 2.88 23.58
N GLU A 741 -33.66 2.69 24.90
CA GLU A 741 -33.10 3.60 25.89
C GLU A 741 -32.35 2.78 26.95
N THR A 742 -31.09 3.14 27.24
CA THR A 742 -30.25 2.45 28.22
C THR A 742 -30.21 3.27 29.50
N ARG A 743 -30.66 2.70 30.63
CA ARG A 743 -30.65 3.36 31.95
C ARG A 743 -29.82 2.55 32.95
N THR A 744 -28.91 3.24 33.64
CA THR A 744 -28.12 2.65 34.73
C THR A 744 -28.86 2.80 36.06
N ARG A 745 -29.05 1.70 36.81
CA ARG A 745 -29.75 1.64 38.10
C ARG A 745 -28.78 1.28 39.21
N THR A 746 -28.72 2.08 40.27
CA THR A 746 -27.89 1.78 41.45
C THR A 746 -28.79 1.16 42.52
N VAL A 747 -28.45 -0.05 42.98
CA VAL A 747 -29.18 -0.81 44.00
C VAL A 747 -28.29 -1.04 45.22
N ASP A 748 -28.88 -1.03 46.41
CA ASP A 748 -28.20 -1.36 47.66
C ASP A 748 -27.99 -2.87 47.83
N GLU A 749 -27.27 -3.29 48.88
CA GLU A 749 -26.96 -4.70 49.19
C GLU A 749 -28.20 -5.58 49.43
N LEU A 750 -29.39 -4.98 49.58
CA LEU A 750 -30.67 -5.67 49.75
C LEU A 750 -31.52 -5.67 48.47
N GLY A 751 -31.01 -5.11 47.38
CA GLY A 751 -31.67 -5.07 46.07
C GLY A 751 -32.69 -3.94 45.89
N ASN A 752 -32.70 -2.94 46.78
CA ASN A 752 -33.56 -1.76 46.66
C ASN A 752 -32.83 -0.62 45.93
N GLU A 753 -33.54 0.11 45.09
CA GLU A 753 -32.97 1.17 44.26
C GLU A 753 -32.70 2.44 45.07
N VAL A 754 -31.47 2.96 44.98
CA VAL A 754 -31.05 4.17 45.70
C VAL A 754 -31.00 5.35 44.72
N GLN A 755 -31.78 6.41 44.98
CA GLN A 755 -31.72 7.65 44.22
C GLN A 755 -30.55 8.53 44.70
N GLN A 756 -29.61 8.85 43.81
CA GLN A 756 -28.59 9.86 44.07
C GLN A 756 -29.14 11.30 43.93
N PRO A 757 -28.70 12.27 44.73
CA PRO A 757 -29.14 13.66 44.61
C PRO A 757 -28.57 14.33 43.36
N LEU A 758 -29.40 15.09 42.65
CA LEU A 758 -29.00 15.95 41.53
C LEU A 758 -27.91 16.95 41.97
N ALA A 759 -26.83 17.03 41.20
CA ALA A 759 -25.95 18.20 41.23
C ALA A 759 -26.74 19.43 40.74
N PRO A 760 -26.66 20.59 41.42
CA PRO A 760 -27.36 21.80 40.98
C PRO A 760 -26.84 22.28 39.62
N GLY A 761 -27.77 22.70 38.76
CA GLY A 761 -27.45 23.24 37.44
C GLY A 761 -26.64 24.53 37.50
N HIS A 762 -25.68 24.66 36.61
CA HIS A 762 -24.94 25.91 36.38
C HIS A 762 -25.91 26.95 35.79
N PRO A 763 -26.13 28.11 36.43
CA PRO A 763 -26.85 29.21 35.82
C PRO A 763 -25.90 29.91 34.83
N ASP A 764 -26.37 30.25 33.63
CA ASP A 764 -25.94 31.41 32.83
C ASP A 764 -26.52 31.28 31.41
N VAL A 765 -27.84 31.38 31.32
CA VAL A 765 -28.55 31.99 30.19
C VAL A 765 -29.69 32.81 30.81
N ASP A 766 -29.86 34.02 30.29
CA ASP A 766 -30.83 35.06 30.66
C ASP A 766 -30.43 35.98 31.83
N GLY A 767 -30.05 37.21 31.46
CA GLY A 767 -30.00 38.32 32.40
C GLY A 767 -29.21 39.50 31.89
N ALA A 768 -29.89 40.42 31.23
CA ALA A 768 -29.43 41.78 31.01
C ALA A 768 -28.95 42.42 32.32
N ASP A 769 -27.89 43.22 32.25
CA ASP A 769 -27.33 43.95 33.37
C ASP A 769 -27.89 45.39 33.36
N PRO A 770 -28.73 45.80 34.35
CA PRO A 770 -29.16 47.18 34.53
C PRO A 770 -28.48 47.84 35.75
N GLU A 771 -27.93 49.04 35.50
CA GLU A 771 -27.56 50.10 36.45
C GLU A 771 -26.32 49.84 37.33
N THR A 772 -25.20 50.56 37.19
CA THR A 772 -25.03 52.00 37.52
C THR A 772 -23.56 52.43 37.22
N PRO A 773 -23.19 53.73 37.12
CA PRO A 773 -23.94 54.92 36.70
C PRO A 773 -23.23 55.72 35.58
N VAL A 774 -24.06 56.51 34.90
CA VAL A 774 -23.77 57.43 33.80
C VAL A 774 -22.91 58.62 34.23
N LYS A 775 -21.94 59.01 33.39
CA LYS A 775 -21.63 60.43 33.13
C LYS A 775 -21.74 60.70 31.63
N ALA A 776 -22.77 61.46 31.30
CA ALA A 776 -23.10 61.94 29.97
C ALA A 776 -22.25 63.15 29.60
N GLU A 777 -21.93 63.29 28.32
CA GLU A 777 -22.16 64.57 27.64
C GLU A 777 -22.46 64.33 26.15
N GLU A 778 -23.42 65.11 25.68
CA GLU A 778 -24.25 64.89 24.50
C GLU A 778 -23.60 65.31 23.17
N ALA A 779 -24.15 64.74 22.10
CA ALA A 779 -23.95 65.09 20.71
C ALA A 779 -24.26 66.56 20.36
N LYS A 780 -23.63 67.08 19.30
CA LYS A 780 -24.36 67.72 18.18
C LYS A 780 -23.50 68.07 16.95
N SER A 781 -24.21 67.98 15.82
CA SER A 781 -24.07 68.65 14.51
C SER A 781 -22.94 68.26 13.55
N GLY A 782 -23.32 67.66 12.41
CA GLY A 782 -22.55 67.72 11.16
C GLY A 782 -22.76 69.05 10.43
N PRO A 783 -22.72 69.07 9.09
CA PRO A 783 -21.72 68.55 8.16
C PRO A 783 -21.11 69.69 7.31
N ALA A 784 -19.97 69.48 6.64
CA ALA A 784 -19.67 70.22 5.41
C ALA A 784 -18.51 69.57 4.62
N ASN A 785 -18.82 69.20 3.38
CA ASN A 785 -17.89 69.00 2.28
C ASN A 785 -17.12 70.30 1.97
N ALA A 786 -15.88 70.20 1.52
CA ALA A 786 -15.44 70.73 0.22
C ALA A 786 -13.93 70.51 -0.01
N GLU A 787 -13.67 69.74 -1.05
CA GLU A 787 -12.76 69.99 -2.16
C GLU A 787 -11.25 70.25 -1.97
N ALA A 788 -10.55 69.42 -2.74
CA ALA A 788 -9.18 69.48 -3.22
C ALA A 788 -8.67 70.85 -3.63
N GLU A 789 -7.36 71.07 -3.44
CA GLU A 789 -6.50 71.44 -4.56
C GLU A 789 -5.02 71.09 -4.34
N SER A 790 -4.38 70.80 -5.45
CA SER A 790 -3.02 70.32 -5.65
C SER A 790 -1.94 71.39 -5.55
N SER A 791 -0.72 71.02 -5.15
CA SER A 791 0.49 71.55 -5.78
C SER A 791 1.67 70.58 -5.69
N LYS A 792 2.34 70.39 -6.83
CA LYS A 792 3.60 69.64 -7.02
C LYS A 792 4.79 70.57 -6.76
N LEU A 793 5.90 70.04 -6.25
CA LEU A 793 7.20 70.06 -6.95
C LEU A 793 8.23 69.13 -6.28
N ASN A 794 9.09 68.59 -7.15
CA ASN A 794 10.11 67.54 -6.98
C ASN A 794 11.27 67.92 -6.05
N ASP A 795 11.91 66.93 -5.40
CA ASP A 795 13.23 66.44 -5.88
C ASP A 795 13.61 65.05 -5.35
N LYS A 796 14.54 64.45 -6.10
CA LYS A 796 14.92 63.02 -6.22
C LYS A 796 15.69 62.43 -5.02
N GLN A 797 15.41 61.16 -4.70
CA GLN A 797 16.44 60.09 -4.60
C GLN A 797 15.82 58.68 -4.45
N GLY A 798 16.31 57.73 -5.25
CA GLY A 798 16.35 56.28 -4.97
C GLY A 798 15.02 55.49 -4.94
N LYS A 799 14.62 54.93 -6.08
CA LYS A 799 13.68 53.78 -6.09
C LYS A 799 14.38 52.53 -5.56
N ALA A 800 13.90 51.97 -4.46
CA ALA A 800 14.16 50.58 -4.07
C ALA A 800 13.25 49.66 -4.91
N GLN A 801 13.87 48.67 -5.57
CA GLN A 801 13.18 47.57 -6.24
C GLN A 801 12.68 46.54 -5.20
N PRO A 802 11.58 45.82 -5.45
CA PRO A 802 11.19 44.68 -4.63
C PRO A 802 12.19 43.52 -4.77
N ALA A 803 12.58 42.95 -3.63
CA ALA A 803 13.60 41.90 -3.50
C ALA A 803 13.09 40.52 -3.95
N SER A 804 12.90 40.33 -5.26
CA SER A 804 12.54 39.02 -5.84
C SER A 804 13.58 38.45 -6.81
N ASP A 805 14.84 38.89 -6.75
CA ASP A 805 15.93 38.29 -7.55
C ASP A 805 17.19 38.08 -6.68
N ALA A 806 17.20 37.00 -5.91
CA ALA A 806 18.43 36.39 -5.44
C ALA A 806 18.60 35.06 -6.19
N SER A 807 19.57 35.02 -7.12
CA SER A 807 19.98 33.84 -7.87
C SER A 807 20.02 32.58 -6.99
N GLU A 808 19.20 31.58 -7.28
CA GLU A 808 19.28 30.27 -6.63
C GLU A 808 20.66 29.66 -6.89
N ALA A 809 21.43 29.41 -5.82
CA ALA A 809 22.74 28.78 -5.93
C ALA A 809 22.62 27.41 -6.61
N THR A 810 23.50 27.15 -7.57
CA THR A 810 23.49 25.90 -8.34
C THR A 810 23.92 24.71 -7.48
N LYS A 811 23.50 23.49 -7.85
CA LYS A 811 23.87 22.23 -7.16
C LYS A 811 25.39 22.10 -6.91
N GLN A 812 26.22 22.51 -7.86
CA GLN A 812 27.68 22.40 -7.77
C GLN A 812 28.25 23.43 -6.77
N GLU A 813 27.72 24.64 -6.74
CA GLU A 813 28.12 25.69 -5.79
C GLU A 813 27.78 25.30 -4.36
N LEU A 814 26.60 24.72 -4.13
CA LEU A 814 26.18 24.26 -2.80
C LEU A 814 27.06 23.12 -2.27
N LEU A 815 27.40 22.15 -3.11
CA LEU A 815 28.32 21.07 -2.72
C LEU A 815 29.75 21.59 -2.48
N HIS A 816 30.21 22.55 -3.29
CA HIS A 816 31.51 23.18 -3.07
C HIS A 816 31.55 23.96 -1.76
N TRP A 817 30.52 24.76 -1.47
CA TRP A 817 30.38 25.46 -0.19
C TRP A 817 30.34 24.49 0.98
N LEU A 818 29.50 23.46 0.93
CA LEU A 818 29.35 22.49 2.01
C LEU A 818 30.66 21.74 2.30
N ASN A 819 31.38 21.32 1.24
CA ASN A 819 32.68 20.66 1.39
C ASN A 819 33.76 21.61 1.91
N SER A 820 33.71 22.89 1.54
CA SER A 820 34.68 23.89 2.01
C SER A 820 34.45 24.25 3.48
N LEU A 821 33.19 24.46 3.88
CA LEU A 821 32.81 24.76 5.26
C LEU A 821 33.07 23.58 6.20
N LEU A 822 32.68 22.37 5.79
CA LEU A 822 32.72 21.19 6.66
C LEU A 822 33.95 20.31 6.47
N GLN A 823 34.81 20.58 5.48
CA GLN A 823 35.95 19.71 5.13
C GLN A 823 35.50 18.26 4.91
N LEU A 824 34.46 18.09 4.08
CA LEU A 824 33.91 16.79 3.65
C LEU A 824 34.21 16.54 2.16
N ASN A 825 33.97 15.32 1.69
CA ASN A 825 34.09 14.95 0.27
C ASN A 825 32.74 14.48 -0.30
N MET A 826 31.72 15.34 -0.20
CA MET A 826 30.39 15.10 -0.73
C MET A 826 30.38 15.36 -2.24
N THR A 827 29.98 14.37 -3.02
CA THR A 827 29.91 14.43 -4.49
C THR A 827 28.48 14.58 -4.99
N ARG A 828 27.49 14.33 -4.13
CA ARG A 828 26.06 14.29 -4.43
C ARG A 828 25.25 14.91 -3.30
N VAL A 829 24.23 15.70 -3.63
CA VAL A 829 23.34 16.37 -2.66
C VAL A 829 22.51 15.38 -1.86
N GLU A 830 22.22 14.23 -2.46
CA GLU A 830 21.56 13.08 -1.86
C GLU A 830 22.26 12.59 -0.58
N GLN A 831 23.57 12.85 -0.43
CA GLN A 831 24.32 12.52 0.78
C GLN A 831 23.92 13.38 2.00
N CYS A 832 23.27 14.53 1.79
CA CYS A 832 22.67 15.34 2.86
C CYS A 832 21.50 14.63 3.56
N GLY A 833 20.90 13.63 2.91
CA GLY A 833 19.79 12.83 3.46
C GLY A 833 20.17 11.96 4.66
N THR A 834 21.46 11.90 5.00
CA THR A 834 21.94 11.30 6.26
C THR A 834 21.72 12.19 7.48
N GLY A 835 21.40 13.47 7.27
CA GLY A 835 21.24 14.49 8.32
C GLY A 835 22.55 15.01 8.94
N ALA A 836 23.64 14.24 8.89
CA ALA A 836 24.89 14.57 9.59
C ALA A 836 25.55 15.88 9.11
N ALA A 837 25.62 16.09 7.79
CA ALA A 837 26.15 17.32 7.22
C ALA A 837 25.30 18.53 7.61
N LEU A 838 23.98 18.39 7.63
CA LEU A 838 23.06 19.47 8.00
C LEU A 838 23.19 19.83 9.48
N CYS A 839 23.24 18.84 10.39
CA CYS A 839 23.54 19.09 11.81
C CYS A 839 24.82 19.89 11.99
N GLN A 840 25.87 19.60 11.22
CA GLN A 840 27.14 20.31 11.32
C GLN A 840 27.11 21.72 10.74
N VAL A 841 26.29 21.98 9.71
CA VAL A 841 26.05 23.35 9.24
C VAL A 841 25.42 24.18 10.35
N PHE A 842 24.41 23.65 11.04
CA PHE A 842 23.77 24.37 12.15
C PHE A 842 24.66 24.46 13.39
N ASP A 843 25.53 23.47 13.64
CA ASP A 843 26.59 23.57 14.65
C ASP A 843 27.55 24.72 14.36
N SER A 844 27.83 25.01 13.08
CA SER A 844 28.65 26.18 12.73
C SER A 844 27.97 27.52 13.02
N ILE A 845 26.65 27.56 13.12
CA ILE A 845 25.92 28.79 13.46
C ILE A 845 25.84 28.93 14.98
N PHE A 846 25.42 27.87 15.67
CA PHE A 846 25.03 27.94 17.08
C PHE A 846 26.05 27.39 18.07
N LEU A 847 27.00 26.55 17.63
CA LEU A 847 28.04 25.87 18.43
C LEU A 847 27.53 24.97 19.59
N ASP A 848 26.22 24.77 19.71
CA ASP A 848 25.56 24.03 20.80
C ASP A 848 24.84 22.76 20.31
N VAL A 849 25.00 22.40 19.04
CA VAL A 849 24.50 21.13 18.51
C VAL A 849 25.32 20.01 19.14
N PRO A 850 24.70 18.94 19.68
CA PRO A 850 25.42 17.86 20.34
C PRO A 850 26.13 16.97 19.30
N MET A 851 27.24 17.46 18.75
CA MET A 851 27.99 16.81 17.66
C MET A 851 28.52 15.42 18.05
N SER A 852 28.71 15.14 19.35
CA SER A 852 29.04 13.81 19.87
C SER A 852 27.98 12.75 19.57
N ARG A 853 26.71 13.15 19.40
CA ARG A 853 25.57 12.27 19.08
C ARG A 853 25.31 12.17 17.57
N VAL A 854 25.94 13.04 16.76
CA VAL A 854 25.75 13.06 15.31
C VAL A 854 26.62 11.99 14.65
N LYS A 855 25.99 11.06 13.94
CA LYS A 855 26.68 9.92 13.31
C LYS A 855 26.94 10.22 11.82
N PHE A 856 28.20 10.40 11.43
CA PHE A 856 28.58 10.71 10.04
C PHE A 856 28.66 9.47 9.11
N ASN A 857 29.00 8.30 9.65
CA ASN A 857 29.18 7.06 8.88
C ASN A 857 27.97 6.13 9.01
N VAL A 858 26.80 6.63 8.61
CA VAL A 858 25.52 5.92 8.70
C VAL A 858 25.06 5.45 7.32
N ASN A 859 24.45 4.27 7.24
CA ASN A 859 23.94 3.68 6.00
C ASN A 859 22.51 3.11 6.14
N THR A 860 21.82 3.41 7.25
CA THR A 860 20.45 2.97 7.53
C THR A 860 19.55 4.17 7.79
N GLU A 861 18.30 4.13 7.30
CA GLU A 861 17.34 5.23 7.44
C GLU A 861 17.02 5.55 8.91
N TYR A 862 16.95 4.53 9.77
CA TYR A 862 16.76 4.70 11.21
C TYR A 862 17.86 5.59 11.84
N ALA A 863 19.11 5.42 11.42
CA ALA A 863 20.20 6.25 11.92
C ALA A 863 20.16 7.68 11.35
N TYR A 864 19.60 7.87 10.16
CA TYR A 864 19.37 9.22 9.60
C TYR A 864 18.31 9.97 10.42
N ILE A 865 17.24 9.28 10.83
CA ILE A 865 16.20 9.85 11.69
C ILE A 865 16.80 10.37 13.01
N GLN A 866 17.77 9.65 13.60
CA GLN A 866 18.45 10.12 14.82
C GLN A 866 19.19 11.45 14.59
N ASN A 867 19.93 11.58 13.48
CA ASN A 867 20.57 12.84 13.13
C ASN A 867 19.54 13.96 12.90
N PHE A 868 18.43 13.68 12.21
CA PHE A 868 17.39 14.67 11.98
C PHE A 868 16.62 15.06 13.24
N LYS A 869 16.46 14.17 14.23
CA LYS A 869 15.92 14.53 15.55
C LYS A 869 16.85 15.51 16.28
N ILE A 870 18.17 15.32 16.19
CA ILE A 870 19.15 16.28 16.73
C ILE A 870 18.98 17.65 16.04
N LEU A 871 18.80 17.66 14.73
CA LEU A 871 18.55 18.90 13.97
C LEU A 871 17.23 19.57 14.35
N GLN A 872 16.14 18.82 14.46
CA GLN A 872 14.82 19.33 14.87
C GLN A 872 14.86 19.92 16.29
N ASN A 873 15.55 19.27 17.22
CA ASN A 873 15.73 19.79 18.57
C ASN A 873 16.55 21.09 18.58
N SER A 874 17.57 21.20 17.74
CA SER A 874 18.32 22.44 17.56
C SER A 874 17.43 23.56 17.00
N PHE A 875 16.56 23.25 16.04
CA PHE A 875 15.61 24.22 15.48
C PHE A 875 14.60 24.69 16.53
N GLY A 876 14.06 23.78 17.33
CA GLY A 876 13.16 24.10 18.43
C GLY A 876 13.82 24.99 19.48
N ARG A 877 15.07 24.70 19.87
CA ARG A 877 15.80 25.50 20.86
C ARG A 877 16.10 26.92 20.38
N HIS A 878 16.38 27.08 19.09
CA HIS A 878 16.71 28.38 18.48
C HIS A 878 15.53 29.05 17.78
N ASN A 879 14.29 28.57 18.00
CA ASN A 879 13.06 29.09 17.39
C ASN A 879 13.15 29.28 15.86
N VAL A 880 13.74 28.31 15.17
CA VAL A 880 13.84 28.29 13.71
C VAL A 880 12.49 27.84 13.13
N ASP A 881 11.72 28.77 12.57
CA ASP A 881 10.34 28.61 12.03
C ASP A 881 10.25 27.75 10.73
N ARG A 882 11.15 26.79 10.54
CA ARG A 882 11.17 25.88 9.39
C ARG A 882 11.00 24.44 9.85
N THR A 883 9.92 23.80 9.45
CA THR A 883 9.76 22.35 9.66
C THR A 883 10.80 21.59 8.85
N VAL A 884 11.53 20.67 9.51
CA VAL A 884 12.46 19.75 8.85
C VAL A 884 11.66 18.57 8.28
N PRO A 885 11.55 18.39 6.94
CA PRO A 885 10.74 17.32 6.34
C PRO A 885 11.48 15.97 6.39
N VAL A 886 11.65 15.41 7.59
CA VAL A 886 12.50 14.24 7.86
C VAL A 886 12.16 13.06 6.95
N GLU A 887 10.88 12.70 6.83
CA GLU A 887 10.45 11.55 6.01
C GLU A 887 10.82 11.64 4.52
N SER A 888 10.92 12.87 3.99
CA SER A 888 11.30 13.12 2.61
C SER A 888 12.83 13.17 2.46
N LEU A 889 13.53 13.78 3.42
CA LEU A 889 14.99 13.90 3.39
C LEU A 889 15.70 12.55 3.56
N ILE A 890 15.23 11.70 4.47
CA ILE A 890 15.85 10.38 4.75
C ILE A 890 15.80 9.42 3.57
N LYS A 891 14.82 9.59 2.66
CA LYS A 891 14.72 8.84 1.40
C LYS A 891 15.84 9.20 0.41
N CYS A 892 16.70 10.16 0.75
CA CYS A 892 17.86 10.61 -0.01
C CYS A 892 17.52 11.01 -1.46
N LYS A 893 16.29 11.48 -1.70
CA LYS A 893 15.86 11.98 -3.00
C LYS A 893 16.57 13.29 -3.31
N MET A 894 17.05 13.44 -4.54
CA MET A 894 17.81 14.60 -4.97
C MET A 894 17.05 15.91 -4.80
N GLN A 895 15.78 15.96 -5.22
CA GLN A 895 15.00 17.21 -5.23
C GLN A 895 14.73 17.71 -3.80
N ASP A 896 14.23 16.84 -2.92
CA ASP A 896 13.91 17.16 -1.53
C ASP A 896 15.16 17.63 -0.76
N ASN A 897 16.30 16.95 -0.96
CA ASN A 897 17.56 17.33 -0.32
C ASN A 897 18.17 18.59 -0.94
N LEU A 898 17.97 18.87 -2.23
CA LEU A 898 18.44 20.09 -2.88
C LEU A 898 17.69 21.32 -2.39
N GLU A 899 16.36 21.24 -2.33
CA GLU A 899 15.53 22.34 -1.83
C GLU A 899 15.88 22.68 -0.37
N PHE A 900 16.00 21.65 0.48
CA PHE A 900 16.35 21.86 1.88
C PHE A 900 17.80 22.38 2.05
N LEU A 901 18.73 21.93 1.21
CA LEU A 901 20.11 22.46 1.22
C LEU A 901 20.19 23.91 0.72
N GLN A 902 19.40 24.29 -0.29
CA GLN A 902 19.28 25.68 -0.75
C GLN A 902 18.75 26.59 0.34
N TRP A 903 17.71 26.16 1.06
CA TRP A 903 17.20 26.89 2.21
C TRP A 903 18.23 26.96 3.35
N THR A 904 18.90 25.84 3.65
CA THR A 904 19.96 25.77 4.69
C THR A 904 21.10 26.74 4.37
N LYS A 905 21.50 26.87 3.10
CA LYS A 905 22.50 27.85 2.67
C LYS A 905 22.03 29.28 2.91
N ARG A 906 20.80 29.62 2.53
CA ARG A 906 20.23 30.96 2.75
C ARG A 906 20.17 31.30 4.24
N PHE A 907 19.77 30.33 5.07
CA PHE A 907 19.77 30.49 6.51
C PHE A 907 21.18 30.71 7.06
N TRP A 908 22.16 29.90 6.62
CA TRP A 908 23.55 30.07 7.04
C TRP A 908 24.12 31.43 6.63
N ASP A 909 23.86 31.90 5.41
CA ASP A 909 24.31 33.21 4.94
C ASP A 909 23.73 34.37 5.76
N GLN A 910 22.53 34.20 6.31
CA GLN A 910 21.84 35.22 7.09
C GLN A 910 22.24 35.23 8.56
N TYR A 911 22.51 34.05 9.14
CA TYR A 911 22.64 33.90 10.60
C TYR A 911 24.04 33.47 11.08
N PHE A 912 24.97 33.12 10.18
CA PHE A 912 26.32 32.73 10.60
C PHE A 912 27.06 33.93 11.24
N PRO A 913 27.59 33.82 12.48
CA PRO A 913 28.14 34.97 13.21
C PRO A 913 29.51 35.47 12.70
N GLY A 914 30.13 34.76 11.75
CA GLY A 914 31.45 35.11 11.21
C GLY A 914 32.64 34.65 12.06
N HIS A 915 32.44 33.75 13.03
CA HIS A 915 33.54 33.20 13.84
C HIS A 915 34.32 32.10 13.08
N GLU A 916 35.54 31.78 13.52
CA GLU A 916 36.29 30.65 12.96
C GLU A 916 35.66 29.32 13.41
N TYR A 917 35.29 28.47 12.44
CA TYR A 917 34.67 27.17 12.70
C TYR A 917 35.56 26.01 12.25
N ASP A 918 36.11 25.25 13.20
CA ASP A 918 36.89 24.04 12.92
C ASP A 918 35.99 22.79 12.88
N ALA A 919 35.48 22.48 11.68
CA ALA A 919 34.62 21.34 11.44
C ALA A 919 35.27 19.97 11.77
N VAL A 920 36.60 19.84 11.70
CA VAL A 920 37.28 18.57 11.98
C VAL A 920 37.44 18.36 13.48
N ALA A 921 37.80 19.40 14.24
CA ALA A 921 37.85 19.33 15.69
C ALA A 921 36.48 19.01 16.30
N ARG A 922 35.42 19.65 15.79
CA ARG A 922 34.03 19.40 16.23
C ARG A 922 33.57 17.96 15.97
N ARG A 923 34.05 17.31 14.89
CA ARG A 923 33.85 15.87 14.64
C ARG A 923 34.79 14.97 15.44
N LYS A 924 36.00 15.40 15.79
CA LYS A 924 36.91 14.58 16.63
C LYS A 924 36.41 14.46 18.06
N ALA A 925 35.72 15.48 18.56
CA ALA A 925 34.99 15.41 19.83
C ALA A 925 33.85 14.37 19.83
N SER A 926 33.50 13.77 18.67
CA SER A 926 32.49 12.71 18.50
C SER A 926 33.07 11.32 18.23
N GLY A 927 34.38 11.08 18.42
CA GLY A 927 34.98 9.74 18.34
C GLY A 927 35.16 9.15 16.93
N GLY A 928 35.19 9.96 15.86
CA GLY A 928 35.43 9.49 14.48
C GLY A 928 36.92 9.33 14.10
N PRO A 929 37.28 8.43 13.15
CA PRO A 929 38.68 8.12 12.81
C PRO A 929 39.40 9.25 12.04
N VAL A 930 40.74 9.22 12.11
CA VAL A 930 41.72 10.21 11.61
C VAL A 930 41.70 10.37 10.09
N ALA A 931 41.84 11.61 9.60
CA ALA A 931 41.95 11.96 8.19
C ALA A 931 43.19 11.35 7.50
N ALA A 932 43.00 10.73 6.33
CA ALA A 932 44.10 10.29 5.46
C ALA A 932 44.54 11.41 4.50
N ALA A 933 45.85 11.53 4.29
CA ALA A 933 46.50 12.51 3.40
C ALA A 933 46.12 12.33 1.90
N PRO A 934 46.24 13.38 1.06
CA PRO A 934 45.80 13.32 -0.34
C PRO A 934 46.83 12.58 -1.22
N ALA A 935 46.36 11.72 -2.12
CA ALA A 935 47.18 11.01 -3.11
C ALA A 935 46.88 11.49 -4.56
N PRO A 936 47.87 11.43 -5.48
CA PRO A 936 47.80 12.05 -6.81
C PRO A 936 47.12 11.19 -7.90
N ALA A 937 46.94 11.83 -9.07
CA ALA A 937 46.14 11.46 -10.25
C ALA A 937 46.56 10.15 -11.01
N PRO A 938 45.75 9.66 -11.97
CA PRO A 938 45.47 8.24 -12.21
C PRO A 938 46.35 7.53 -13.25
N ARG A 939 46.42 6.18 -13.22
CA ARG A 939 46.74 5.31 -14.37
C ARG A 939 46.30 3.84 -14.20
N THR A 940 45.52 3.37 -15.19
CA THR A 940 45.37 2.05 -15.85
C THR A 940 45.58 0.69 -15.12
N SER A 941 44.47 -0.07 -15.06
CA SER A 941 44.25 -1.52 -15.31
C SER A 941 45.13 -2.61 -14.68
N ILE A 942 44.54 -3.55 -13.92
CA ILE A 942 44.20 -4.95 -14.30
C ILE A 942 43.56 -5.67 -13.08
N GLY A 943 42.59 -6.56 -13.36
CA GLY A 943 41.69 -7.29 -12.45
C GLY A 943 42.30 -8.02 -11.25
N THR A 944 41.51 -8.17 -10.17
CA THR A 944 40.80 -9.42 -9.79
C THR A 944 40.20 -9.32 -8.37
N SER A 945 38.91 -9.69 -8.25
CA SER A 945 38.25 -10.48 -7.18
C SER A 945 38.81 -10.45 -5.74
N ALA A 946 38.07 -10.41 -4.63
CA ALA A 946 36.70 -10.79 -4.31
C ALA A 946 36.48 -10.54 -2.81
N THR A 947 35.22 -10.66 -2.36
CA THR A 947 34.79 -11.17 -1.03
C THR A 947 35.09 -10.29 0.19
N ARG A 948 34.23 -10.16 1.20
CA ARG A 948 32.93 -10.74 1.50
C ARG A 948 32.38 -9.93 2.70
N LYS A 949 31.07 -9.71 2.69
CA LYS A 949 30.19 -9.71 3.88
C LYS A 949 30.59 -10.83 4.89
N PRO A 950 30.17 -10.87 6.17
CA PRO A 950 28.73 -10.72 6.47
C PRO A 950 28.31 -10.39 7.94
N ALA A 951 27.01 -10.13 8.20
CA ALA A 951 26.06 -10.98 8.98
C ALA A 951 25.63 -10.17 10.24
N ASN A 952 24.51 -10.28 10.94
CA ASN A 952 23.20 -10.98 10.89
C ASN A 952 22.40 -10.38 12.10
N THR A 953 21.09 -10.03 11.97
CA THR A 953 19.88 -10.60 12.66
C THR A 953 19.86 -10.54 14.21
N ALA A 954 18.78 -10.28 14.98
CA ALA A 954 17.30 -10.42 14.86
C ALA A 954 16.58 -9.51 15.94
N ALA A 955 15.39 -8.88 15.72
CA ALA A 955 13.97 -9.25 16.06
C ALA A 955 13.56 -9.08 17.57
N PRO A 956 12.27 -8.99 18.02
CA PRO A 956 10.94 -9.13 17.35
C PRO A 956 9.88 -8.00 17.66
N ARG A 957 8.91 -7.69 16.77
CA ARG A 957 7.42 -7.94 16.71
C ARG A 957 6.45 -7.28 17.74
N ALA A 958 5.41 -6.58 17.23
CA ALA A 958 3.96 -6.90 17.42
C ALA A 958 2.96 -6.01 16.62
N ALA A 959 2.20 -6.68 15.73
CA ALA A 959 0.74 -6.76 15.49
C ALA A 959 -0.24 -5.57 15.18
N PRO A 960 -1.36 -5.87 14.46
CA PRO A 960 -2.18 -4.93 13.66
C PRO A 960 -3.67 -4.83 14.10
N ARG A 961 -4.47 -3.97 13.45
CA ARG A 961 -5.96 -3.98 13.54
C ARG A 961 -6.67 -3.92 12.19
N ALA A 962 -7.83 -4.58 12.17
CA ALA A 962 -8.78 -4.76 11.08
C ALA A 962 -10.12 -4.06 11.39
N GLY A 963 -10.93 -3.86 10.35
CA GLY A 963 -12.36 -3.50 10.43
C GLY A 963 -13.23 -4.50 9.66
N SER A 964 -14.48 -4.65 10.10
CA SER A 964 -15.52 -5.59 9.63
C SER A 964 -16.88 -4.86 9.49
N ALA A 965 -17.75 -5.35 8.61
CA ALA A 965 -19.22 -5.19 8.65
C ALA A 965 -19.82 -6.61 8.37
N THR A 966 -20.94 -7.10 8.93
CA THR A 966 -22.24 -6.48 9.22
C THR A 966 -23.04 -7.27 10.29
N SER A 967 -23.69 -6.51 11.20
CA SER A 967 -25.04 -6.66 11.79
C SER A 967 -25.59 -8.06 12.17
N GLY A 968 -24.93 -8.68 13.12
CA GLY A 968 -25.43 -9.78 13.97
C GLY A 968 -24.45 -10.07 15.11
N ALA A 969 -23.17 -9.77 14.85
CA ALA A 969 -22.06 -9.88 15.79
C ALA A 969 -21.81 -8.63 16.66
N SER A 970 -22.56 -7.52 16.49
CA SER A 970 -22.25 -6.25 17.18
C SER A 970 -22.49 -6.27 18.69
N GLY A 971 -23.39 -7.13 19.19
CA GLY A 971 -23.59 -7.32 20.63
C GLY A 971 -22.46 -8.10 21.26
N ALA A 972 -22.11 -9.25 20.66
CA ALA A 972 -21.02 -10.11 21.11
C ALA A 972 -19.64 -9.42 21.01
N LEU A 973 -19.38 -8.66 19.94
CA LEU A 973 -18.13 -7.90 19.78
C LEU A 973 -18.03 -6.69 20.73
N LYS A 974 -19.14 -6.07 21.13
CA LYS A 974 -19.12 -5.04 22.18
C LYS A 974 -18.81 -5.66 23.54
N GLN A 975 -19.42 -6.80 23.83
CA GLN A 975 -19.19 -7.55 25.07
C GLN A 975 -17.76 -8.10 25.16
N GLU A 976 -17.18 -8.56 24.04
CA GLU A 976 -15.78 -8.99 23.95
C GLU A 976 -14.82 -7.80 24.09
N ASN A 977 -15.13 -6.63 23.52
CA ASN A 977 -14.31 -5.43 23.71
C ASN A 977 -14.36 -4.90 25.15
N GLU A 978 -15.50 -4.97 25.83
CA GLU A 978 -15.59 -4.62 27.26
C GLU A 978 -14.82 -5.62 28.12
N SER A 979 -14.96 -6.93 27.85
CA SER A 979 -14.18 -7.98 28.52
C SER A 979 -12.67 -7.81 28.29
N LEU A 980 -12.23 -7.46 27.07
CA LEU A 980 -10.83 -7.18 26.77
C LEU A 980 -10.32 -5.92 27.44
N LYS A 981 -11.15 -4.87 27.58
CA LYS A 981 -10.79 -3.65 28.32
C LYS A 981 -10.62 -3.93 29.81
N GLU A 982 -11.51 -4.72 30.40
CA GLU A 982 -11.38 -5.17 31.79
C GLU A 982 -10.16 -6.08 31.98
N ALA A 983 -9.89 -6.98 31.04
CA ALA A 983 -8.69 -7.82 31.06
C ALA A 983 -7.40 -6.98 30.95
N ILE A 984 -7.37 -5.95 30.08
CA ILE A 984 -6.24 -5.03 29.98
C ILE A 984 -6.07 -4.24 31.29
N ALA A 985 -7.14 -3.72 31.87
CA ALA A 985 -7.06 -3.01 33.15
C ALA A 985 -6.60 -3.94 34.30
N GLY A 986 -7.01 -5.22 34.27
CA GLY A 986 -6.50 -6.25 35.17
C GLY A 986 -5.01 -6.52 34.99
N LEU A 987 -4.56 -6.67 33.73
CA LEU A 987 -3.15 -6.86 33.39
C LEU A 987 -2.28 -5.64 33.74
N GLU A 988 -2.81 -4.42 33.61
CA GLU A 988 -2.13 -3.19 34.04
C GLU A 988 -1.97 -3.15 35.56
N LYS A 989 -3.01 -3.53 36.31
CA LYS A 989 -2.93 -3.67 37.78
C LYS A 989 -1.96 -4.77 38.20
N GLU A 990 -1.94 -5.90 37.50
CA GLU A 990 -0.97 -6.98 37.75
C GLU A 990 0.45 -6.54 37.42
N ARG A 991 0.67 -5.86 36.29
CA ARG A 991 1.96 -5.27 35.92
C ARG A 991 2.45 -4.32 37.01
N ASP A 992 1.61 -3.39 37.46
CA ASP A 992 1.98 -2.40 38.48
C ASP A 992 2.22 -3.05 39.84
N PHE A 993 1.45 -4.09 40.19
CA PHE A 993 1.66 -4.89 41.39
C PHE A 993 2.99 -5.65 41.38
N TYR A 994 3.33 -6.33 40.27
CA TYR A 994 4.61 -7.02 40.14
C TYR A 994 5.77 -6.04 40.07
N PHE A 995 5.61 -4.91 39.39
CA PHE A 995 6.61 -3.84 39.35
C PHE A 995 6.89 -3.28 40.75
N SER A 996 5.85 -2.97 41.54
CA SER A 996 6.00 -2.52 42.92
C SER A 996 6.74 -3.54 43.78
N LYS A 997 6.43 -4.84 43.66
CA LYS A 997 7.13 -5.89 44.42
C LYS A 997 8.59 -6.04 44.02
N LEU A 998 8.91 -5.96 42.73
CA LEU A 998 10.29 -6.01 42.26
C LEU A 998 11.08 -4.78 42.71
N ARG A 999 10.43 -3.61 42.76
CA ARG A 999 11.01 -2.38 43.31
C ARG A 999 11.26 -2.46 44.82
N ASP A 1000 10.36 -3.06 45.59
CA ASP A 1000 10.57 -3.30 47.02
C ASP A 1000 11.76 -4.24 47.27
N ILE A 1001 11.91 -5.29 46.45
CA ILE A 1001 13.06 -6.20 46.51
C ILE A 1001 14.36 -5.47 46.14
N GLU A 1002 14.33 -4.62 45.11
CA GLU A 1002 15.46 -3.78 44.70
C GLU A 1002 15.90 -2.85 45.85
N LEU A 1003 14.96 -2.16 46.51
CA LEU A 1003 15.22 -1.30 47.67
C LEU A 1003 15.79 -2.08 48.85
N LEU A 1004 15.30 -3.29 49.12
CA LEU A 1004 15.84 -4.15 50.18
C LEU A 1004 17.29 -4.57 49.90
N LEU A 1005 17.63 -4.86 48.64
CA LEU A 1005 19.00 -5.18 48.24
C LEU A 1005 19.91 -3.94 48.35
N GLN A 1006 19.44 -2.77 47.94
CA GLN A 1006 20.18 -1.51 48.10
C GLN A 1006 20.46 -1.22 49.58
N ASN A 1007 19.46 -1.35 50.45
CA ASN A 1007 19.63 -1.17 51.89
C ASN A 1007 20.60 -2.19 52.51
N ALA A 1008 20.58 -3.45 52.04
CA ALA A 1008 21.52 -4.47 52.50
C ALA A 1008 22.96 -4.17 52.07
N ILE A 1009 23.16 -3.66 50.84
CA ILE A 1009 24.47 -3.23 50.33
C ILE A 1009 24.99 -2.00 51.08
N GLU A 1010 24.12 -1.02 51.38
CA GLU A 1010 24.50 0.14 52.17
C GLU A 1010 24.91 -0.22 53.60
N ALA A 1011 24.22 -1.19 54.23
CA ALA A 1011 24.55 -1.65 55.57
C ALA A 1011 25.85 -2.48 55.62
N GLU A 1012 26.11 -3.31 54.61
CA GLU A 1012 27.31 -4.14 54.48
C GLU A 1012 27.93 -4.04 53.06
N PRO A 1013 28.83 -3.08 52.83
CA PRO A 1013 29.39 -2.81 51.50
C PRO A 1013 30.27 -3.93 50.90
N GLU A 1014 30.58 -4.97 51.68
CA GLU A 1014 31.30 -6.14 51.15
C GLU A 1014 30.41 -7.10 50.37
N LEU A 1015 29.08 -7.05 50.55
CA LEU A 1015 28.10 -7.88 49.81
C LEU A 1015 28.09 -7.59 48.30
N GLU A 1016 28.47 -6.38 47.89
CA GLU A 1016 28.55 -5.99 46.47
C GLU A 1016 29.81 -6.54 45.77
N LYS A 1017 30.84 -6.88 46.55
CA LYS A 1017 32.14 -7.35 46.07
C LYS A 1017 32.20 -8.87 45.89
N ASP A 1018 31.21 -9.61 46.40
CA ASP A 1018 31.09 -11.05 46.20
C ASP A 1018 30.41 -11.35 44.85
N ASP A 1019 31.23 -11.59 43.82
CA ASP A 1019 30.77 -11.79 42.45
C ASP A 1019 29.83 -13.01 42.28
N ASP A 1020 29.94 -14.01 43.18
CA ASP A 1020 29.08 -15.21 43.20
C ASP A 1020 28.01 -15.15 44.31
N GLY A 1021 27.90 -14.02 45.02
CA GLY A 1021 27.01 -13.82 46.16
C GLY A 1021 25.52 -13.75 45.79
N LEU A 1022 24.66 -14.07 46.75
CA LEU A 1022 23.21 -14.11 46.55
C LEU A 1022 22.63 -12.75 46.07
N VAL A 1023 23.15 -11.64 46.59
CA VAL A 1023 22.70 -10.27 46.26
C VAL A 1023 22.95 -9.94 44.79
N LYS A 1024 24.15 -10.25 44.27
CA LYS A 1024 24.52 -9.99 42.88
C LYS A 1024 23.76 -10.86 41.89
N ASN A 1025 23.50 -12.11 42.26
CA ASN A 1025 22.66 -13.01 41.47
C ASN A 1025 21.20 -12.52 41.37
N ILE A 1026 20.63 -11.97 42.45
CA ILE A 1026 19.27 -11.40 42.42
C ILE A 1026 19.23 -10.11 41.60
N GLN A 1027 20.24 -9.23 41.71
CA GLN A 1027 20.36 -8.04 40.85
C GLN A 1027 20.49 -8.41 39.36
N ALA A 1028 21.27 -9.43 39.03
CA ALA A 1028 21.41 -9.91 37.65
C ALA A 1028 20.07 -10.38 37.06
N ILE A 1029 19.21 -11.00 37.88
CA ILE A 1029 17.85 -11.38 37.46
C ILE A 1029 16.96 -10.14 37.29
N LEU A 1030 16.96 -9.22 38.27
CA LEU A 1030 16.15 -7.99 38.25
C LEU A 1030 16.47 -7.08 37.05
N TYR A 1031 17.73 -7.02 36.62
CA TYR A 1031 18.18 -6.17 35.51
C TYR A 1031 18.46 -6.94 34.21
N SER A 1032 18.08 -8.22 34.13
CA SER A 1032 18.21 -8.98 32.89
C SER A 1032 17.25 -8.43 31.82
N THR A 1033 17.77 -8.17 30.62
CA THR A 1033 17.00 -7.71 29.45
C THR A 1033 17.07 -8.74 28.33
N GLU A 1034 16.01 -8.90 27.53
CA GLU A 1034 16.07 -9.71 26.30
C GLU A 1034 17.08 -9.11 25.29
N GLU A 1035 17.89 -9.95 24.65
CA GLU A 1035 18.92 -9.53 23.67
C GLU A 1035 18.29 -8.72 22.53
N GLY A 1036 18.54 -7.41 22.51
CA GLY A 1036 18.04 -6.47 21.50
C GLY A 1036 17.24 -5.28 22.07
N PHE A 1037 16.98 -5.25 23.37
CA PHE A 1037 16.33 -4.13 24.06
C PHE A 1037 17.35 -3.36 24.92
N GLU A 1038 17.74 -2.15 24.51
CA GLU A 1038 18.55 -1.25 25.35
C GLU A 1038 17.62 -0.32 26.16
N ILE A 1039 17.76 -0.34 27.49
CA ILE A 1039 17.12 0.63 28.37
C ILE A 1039 17.75 2.01 28.10
N PRO A 1040 16.96 3.07 27.83
CA PRO A 1040 17.50 4.42 27.72
C PRO A 1040 18.19 4.81 29.04
N ALA A 1041 19.43 5.29 29.00
CA ALA A 1041 20.10 5.80 30.19
C ALA A 1041 19.26 6.93 30.82
N GLU A 1042 18.75 6.71 32.02
CA GLU A 1042 18.04 7.70 32.81
C GLU A 1042 18.99 8.87 33.12
N ALA A 1043 18.47 10.08 32.93
CA ALA A 1043 19.16 11.30 33.33
C ALA A 1043 19.21 11.34 34.86
N GLU A 1044 20.43 11.34 35.42
CA GLU A 1044 20.67 11.66 36.82
C GLU A 1044 20.04 13.02 37.12
N LEU A 1045 19.04 13.01 38.01
CA LEU A 1045 18.49 14.20 38.64
C LEU A 1045 19.53 14.72 39.63
N ASP A 1046 20.25 15.77 39.24
CA ASP A 1046 21.06 16.56 40.16
C ASP A 1046 20.17 17.13 41.27
N ALA A 1047 20.46 16.69 42.49
CA ALA A 1047 20.00 17.30 43.71
C ALA A 1047 20.66 18.68 43.86
N ASN A 1048 19.91 19.74 43.58
CA ASN A 1048 19.99 21.01 44.30
C ASN A 1048 18.71 21.81 44.02
N GLY A 1049 18.02 22.18 45.09
CA GLY A 1049 16.73 22.84 45.03
C GLY A 1049 16.80 24.25 44.44
N ASP A 1050 15.80 24.57 43.62
CA ASP A 1050 14.99 25.78 43.72
C ASP A 1050 13.66 25.52 43.00
N GLU A 1051 12.56 25.85 43.67
CA GLU A 1051 11.16 25.73 43.19
C GLU A 1051 10.80 26.84 42.17
N PRO A 1052 9.64 26.74 41.48
CA PRO A 1052 9.46 27.15 40.08
C PRO A 1052 8.90 28.56 39.89
N ASP A 1053 8.98 29.07 38.66
CA ASP A 1053 7.99 30.02 38.13
C ASP A 1053 7.56 29.60 36.72
N THR A 1054 6.24 29.60 36.57
CA THR A 1054 5.37 29.23 35.45
C THR A 1054 5.69 29.90 34.10
N PHE A 1055 5.60 29.15 32.98
CA PHE A 1055 4.56 29.23 31.94
C PHE A 1055 4.79 28.22 30.81
#